data_AF-A0A7U0N788-F1
#
_entry.id   AF-A0A7U0N788-F1
#
_cell.length_a   1.000
_cell.length_b   1.000
_cell.length_c   1.000
_cell.angle_alpha   90.00
_cell.angle_beta   90.00
_cell.angle_gamma   90.00
#
_symmetry.space_group_name_H-M   'P 1'
#
loop_
_entity.id
_entity.type
_entity.pdbx_description
1 polymer ?
#
loop_
_entity_poly.entity_id
_entity_poly.type
_entity_poly.pdbx_seq_one_letter_code
_entity_poly.pdbx_strand_id
1 'polypeptide(L)'
;MLAIFLPPYSFRGVKAPYLWVFYRLLSTLKEKSLFITGSDYLRDPLEWREQERWEFDEPTMRNLGYTLPDQDRFNQHEFSLLDEELFTRLLNEHHHNPMAVFQAFLTQSIPELESELRSVLLDKKKLGIKAILSICNCPSLENVAKELSIPVLHFEVGPLRAPMYLGTGYIDFSGVNGNTEAQARYLQVAQDCKVQLTMGELHQFFAEALLPQKGDAEFEIGLVMQVEDDSNIIAYSNGFNNLSLLSYAQTLCSSDNLLIRLHPGSRFQLQNVQSEIDHSPNSLEFLNRCQKIVTINSSVGLEGLLLKSEVQVLGDSSYSFINEAGDESECANRMAFYLFAYLVPFDLIFDTDYLHFRLSEPAEIDIVRYHLNFYSAGADELTSMKGMDIGELISDRVKRDNDVRAEVFRIIEEQKQRIEEKHQLIALLEDQLQQRKTQLRMQLEENQDLQESLQQKQQQHEEALLHLQKSLQQKQRQHEEALLQLKVVEENKSAQELEQELKVLQSEVGSKTHEIYALHSALSQKEGVLEQQYSVMARMRNSLSWKLTMPVRMVGRVVRGEFGVIRDFTHHYFTHKFSSNRSLTAKVWYAFRSHPQPYRALGRKAKTALGLVAKGRFSELKSSLRRTAKNTADAPMPLTHIDTQHVVILASRHTLYVAHRVQKSLADIGLGVTIIHAYSSIADSGQMHIVICPQMFPELPKNFVAFQMEQSINPRWFTTEYFAILERAIAVFDYSLTNIEYLLQHGVPYQKLFYMPVSSYHNYAEHLSQTGYNLQPIKDETPIDVLFYGDPNCERRQNYLSQLSQRFNVHIASEVFGQDLTRLVQRAKLIVNIHYYEDALLETTRLYETLSLGTPIVSETSSDIHHHDNLVNVIDFAPVGDIDAMADKIKRLLSDDNFYTRRRQDIADFSRLDTQFDAYFKRYLLANDLIDFQVYKNSVDFIPHNGVDIPKLCLSLTETPVRKQAFLSKPTHGFQLIEGVRHRIGWIGCGMSYKYMLSTLADRKTEMAIICEDDVLFPADFDIRLEKIVGHLRETEWDWHVFAGIIAHLHEDTSILAVKEIDGIEYVYINRMTSMVMNIYSRRGIELISQWDEKNIDSQNNTIDRYLESAPGLTVVTTLPFMVGYAEDQYSTLWGFVNTQYTDMIRNSELMLAEKVKVFKARQAETTGS
;
A
#
# COMPACT_ATOMS: atom_id res chain seq x y z
N MET A 1 -31.16 29.79 -11.10
CA MET A 1 -30.22 29.02 -11.92
C MET A 1 -29.15 29.93 -12.49
N LEU A 2 -27.98 29.38 -12.81
CA LEU A 2 -27.00 30.00 -13.69
C LEU A 2 -27.39 29.75 -15.16
N ALA A 3 -26.98 30.65 -16.04
CA ALA A 3 -26.83 30.36 -17.46
C ALA A 3 -25.32 30.24 -17.78
N ILE A 4 -24.96 29.45 -18.79
CA ILE A 4 -23.58 29.19 -19.20
C ILE A 4 -23.52 29.39 -20.72
N PHE A 5 -22.66 30.29 -21.18
CA PHE A 5 -22.46 30.58 -22.59
C PHE A 5 -21.16 29.93 -23.09
N LEU A 6 -21.31 28.92 -23.97
CA LEU A 6 -20.19 28.20 -24.60
C LEU A 6 -20.44 28.18 -26.12
N PRO A 7 -19.91 29.17 -26.88
CA PRO A 7 -20.22 29.30 -28.29
C PRO A 7 -19.70 28.08 -29.10
N PRO A 8 -20.44 27.62 -30.12
CA PRO A 8 -20.07 26.47 -30.95
C PRO A 8 -19.16 26.82 -32.14
N TYR A 9 -19.06 28.10 -32.47
CA TYR A 9 -18.45 28.60 -33.71
C TYR A 9 -16.98 28.18 -33.81
N SER A 10 -16.61 27.54 -34.90
CA SER A 10 -15.31 26.89 -35.08
C SER A 10 -14.20 27.87 -35.47
N PHE A 11 -14.08 28.98 -34.74
CA PHE A 11 -13.13 30.07 -34.97
C PHE A 11 -11.69 29.60 -35.24
N ARG A 12 -11.21 28.63 -34.45
CA ARG A 12 -9.84 28.10 -34.51
C ARG A 12 -9.73 26.82 -35.37
N GLY A 13 -10.76 26.52 -36.16
CA GLY A 13 -10.90 25.30 -36.96
C GLY A 13 -11.41 24.08 -36.19
N VAL A 14 -11.83 24.25 -34.93
CA VAL A 14 -12.26 23.16 -34.02
C VAL A 14 -13.72 23.36 -33.63
N LYS A 15 -14.56 22.32 -33.86
CA LYS A 15 -15.95 22.25 -33.40
C LYS A 15 -16.03 22.07 -31.88
N ALA A 16 -17.05 22.62 -31.23
CA ALA A 16 -17.18 22.64 -29.76
C ALA A 16 -15.84 23.01 -29.06
N PRO A 17 -15.31 24.24 -29.29
CA PRO A 17 -13.95 24.61 -28.88
C PRO A 17 -13.72 24.66 -27.35
N TYR A 18 -14.79 24.66 -26.55
CA TYR A 18 -14.74 24.70 -25.08
C TYR A 18 -15.27 23.41 -24.43
N LEU A 19 -15.09 22.26 -25.10
CA LEU A 19 -15.69 20.98 -24.70
C LEU A 19 -15.27 20.52 -23.29
N TRP A 20 -14.02 20.78 -22.88
CA TRP A 20 -13.55 20.46 -21.53
C TRP A 20 -14.31 21.26 -20.44
N VAL A 21 -14.64 22.53 -20.73
CA VAL A 21 -15.41 23.42 -19.85
C VAL A 21 -16.84 22.91 -19.72
N PHE A 22 -17.42 22.45 -20.82
CA PHE A 22 -18.76 21.86 -20.85
C PHE A 22 -18.84 20.60 -19.98
N TYR A 23 -17.92 19.65 -20.15
CA TYR A 23 -17.87 18.43 -19.33
C TYR A 23 -17.57 18.73 -17.85
N ARG A 24 -16.66 19.67 -17.56
CA ARG A 24 -16.38 20.11 -16.19
C ARG A 24 -17.58 20.75 -15.52
N LEU A 25 -18.34 21.61 -16.19
CA LEU A 25 -19.55 22.20 -15.61
C LEU A 25 -20.69 21.19 -15.46
N LEU A 26 -20.88 20.26 -16.40
CA LEU A 26 -21.81 19.13 -16.23
C LEU A 26 -21.37 18.16 -15.12
N SER A 27 -20.09 18.12 -14.77
CA SER A 27 -19.60 17.29 -13.67
C SER A 27 -19.75 17.94 -12.29
N THR A 28 -19.71 19.28 -12.18
CA THR A 28 -19.68 20.02 -10.89
C THR A 28 -20.92 20.85 -10.52
N LEU A 29 -21.79 21.26 -11.48
CA LEU A 29 -22.89 22.17 -11.18
C LEU A 29 -23.94 21.54 -10.23
N LYS A 30 -24.16 22.18 -9.08
CA LYS A 30 -25.09 21.73 -8.02
C LYS A 30 -26.55 22.13 -8.26
N GLU A 31 -26.82 22.96 -9.26
CA GLU A 31 -28.17 23.40 -9.62
C GLU A 31 -28.48 23.21 -11.11
N LYS A 32 -29.73 22.84 -11.44
CA LYS A 32 -30.24 22.90 -12.81
C LYS A 32 -29.93 24.27 -13.40
N SER A 33 -29.31 24.27 -14.58
CA SER A 33 -28.75 25.45 -15.24
C SER A 33 -29.01 25.43 -16.74
N LEU A 34 -28.91 26.59 -17.39
CA LEU A 34 -29.16 26.77 -18.83
C LEU A 34 -27.85 26.89 -19.60
N PHE A 35 -27.52 25.92 -20.45
CA PHE A 35 -26.42 26.03 -21.41
C PHE A 35 -26.89 26.67 -22.71
N ILE A 36 -26.29 27.79 -23.09
CA ILE A 36 -26.46 28.49 -24.36
C ILE A 36 -25.25 28.13 -25.23
N THR A 37 -25.46 27.27 -26.22
CA THR A 37 -24.37 26.56 -26.91
C THR A 37 -24.79 26.09 -28.31
N GLY A 38 -24.16 25.08 -28.93
CA GLY A 38 -24.56 24.50 -30.22
C GLY A 38 -24.60 22.97 -30.21
N SER A 39 -25.12 22.36 -31.29
CA SER A 39 -25.47 20.92 -31.29
C SER A 39 -24.25 20.00 -31.14
N ASP A 40 -23.08 20.44 -31.60
CA ASP A 40 -21.82 19.70 -31.47
C ASP A 40 -21.45 19.34 -30.02
N TYR A 41 -21.84 20.15 -29.02
CA TYR A 41 -21.61 19.83 -27.60
C TYR A 41 -22.53 18.71 -27.08
N LEU A 42 -23.63 18.40 -27.78
CA LEU A 42 -24.61 17.38 -27.40
C LEU A 42 -24.45 16.05 -28.17
N ARG A 43 -23.35 15.88 -28.91
CA ARG A 43 -22.93 14.61 -29.50
C ARG A 43 -22.60 13.58 -28.42
N ASP A 44 -22.62 12.30 -28.79
CA ASP A 44 -22.08 11.24 -27.94
C ASP A 44 -20.57 11.53 -27.70
N PRO A 45 -20.08 11.54 -26.44
CA PRO A 45 -18.65 11.67 -26.15
C PRO A 45 -17.77 10.65 -26.89
N LEU A 46 -18.30 9.50 -27.30
CA LEU A 46 -17.59 8.52 -28.13
C LEU A 46 -17.24 9.07 -29.53
N GLU A 47 -18.10 9.87 -30.17
CA GLU A 47 -17.79 10.53 -31.45
C GLU A 47 -16.54 11.43 -31.34
N TRP A 48 -16.35 12.06 -30.18
CA TRP A 48 -15.22 12.94 -29.92
C TRP A 48 -13.94 12.15 -29.53
N ARG A 49 -14.09 11.02 -28.85
CA ARG A 49 -12.98 10.07 -28.60
C ARG A 49 -12.43 9.47 -29.89
N GLU A 50 -13.30 9.12 -30.84
CA GLU A 50 -12.91 8.63 -32.17
C GLU A 50 -12.13 9.67 -33.01
N GLN A 51 -12.23 10.96 -32.66
CA GLN A 51 -11.50 12.06 -33.29
C GLN A 51 -10.20 12.42 -32.56
N GLU A 52 -9.70 11.54 -31.67
CA GLU A 52 -8.46 11.71 -30.89
C GLU A 52 -8.38 13.04 -30.13
N ARG A 53 -9.53 13.57 -29.68
CA ARG A 53 -9.60 14.86 -29.00
C ARG A 53 -8.89 14.85 -27.65
N TRP A 54 -8.08 15.87 -27.41
CA TRP A 54 -7.30 16.06 -26.18
C TRP A 54 -8.17 16.12 -24.92
N GLU A 55 -9.46 16.48 -25.04
CA GLU A 55 -10.44 16.42 -23.94
C GLU A 55 -10.76 14.99 -23.44
N PHE A 56 -10.16 13.96 -24.04
CA PHE A 56 -10.31 12.54 -23.68
C PHE A 56 -9.00 11.90 -23.17
N ASP A 57 -7.92 12.67 -23.07
CA ASP A 57 -6.67 12.25 -22.44
C ASP A 57 -6.85 12.15 -20.92
N GLU A 58 -6.72 10.96 -20.34
CA GLU A 58 -6.99 10.77 -18.91
C GLU A 58 -6.11 11.64 -17.97
N PRO A 59 -4.79 11.81 -18.18
CA PRO A 59 -3.99 12.80 -17.44
C PRO A 59 -4.59 14.20 -17.47
N THR A 60 -5.02 14.68 -18.64
CA THR A 60 -5.58 16.02 -18.80
C THR A 60 -6.98 16.14 -18.18
N MET A 61 -7.83 15.12 -18.31
CA MET A 61 -9.11 15.03 -17.61
C MET A 61 -8.93 15.08 -16.09
N ARG A 62 -7.94 14.35 -15.54
CA ARG A 62 -7.58 14.38 -14.11
C ARG A 62 -7.08 15.76 -13.68
N ASN A 63 -6.18 16.38 -14.46
CA ASN A 63 -5.61 17.70 -14.16
C ASN A 63 -6.64 18.84 -14.21
N LEU A 64 -7.66 18.72 -15.09
CA LEU A 64 -8.78 19.66 -15.18
C LEU A 64 -9.99 19.25 -14.31
N GLY A 65 -9.88 18.13 -13.58
CA GLY A 65 -10.84 17.68 -12.57
C GLY A 65 -12.22 17.27 -13.10
N TYR A 66 -12.33 16.72 -14.32
CA TYR A 66 -13.63 16.27 -14.86
C TYR A 66 -13.63 14.80 -15.30
N THR A 67 -14.84 14.24 -15.33
CA THR A 67 -15.17 12.96 -15.94
C THR A 67 -16.17 13.20 -17.06
N LEU A 68 -16.31 12.25 -17.99
CA LEU A 68 -17.33 12.35 -19.05
C LEU A 68 -18.73 12.26 -18.40
N PRO A 69 -19.63 13.22 -18.66
CA PRO A 69 -20.97 13.20 -18.09
C PRO A 69 -21.84 12.10 -18.70
N ASP A 70 -22.56 11.39 -17.84
CA ASP A 70 -23.61 10.46 -18.23
C ASP A 70 -24.88 11.19 -18.74
N GLN A 71 -25.76 10.45 -19.42
CA GLN A 71 -27.00 11.00 -19.98
C GLN A 71 -27.93 11.59 -18.90
N ASP A 72 -27.90 11.09 -17.67
CA ASP A 72 -28.73 11.62 -16.58
C ASP A 72 -28.23 12.97 -16.08
N ARG A 73 -26.92 13.26 -16.16
CA ARG A 73 -26.38 14.62 -16.00
C ARG A 73 -26.86 15.55 -17.11
N PHE A 74 -26.79 15.15 -18.38
CA PHE A 74 -27.37 15.97 -19.46
C PHE A 74 -28.85 16.29 -19.19
N ASN A 75 -29.64 15.28 -18.79
CA ASN A 75 -31.08 15.41 -18.50
C ASN A 75 -31.42 16.37 -17.33
N GLN A 76 -30.45 16.73 -16.48
CA GLN A 76 -30.66 17.65 -15.35
C GLN A 76 -30.64 19.13 -15.76
N HIS A 77 -30.08 19.47 -16.92
CA HIS A 77 -29.90 20.85 -17.39
C HIS A 77 -30.92 21.23 -18.48
N GLU A 78 -30.93 22.50 -18.88
CA GLU A 78 -31.61 22.96 -20.10
C GLU A 78 -30.57 23.41 -21.13
N PHE A 79 -30.83 23.14 -22.41
CA PHE A 79 -29.97 23.53 -23.52
C PHE A 79 -30.74 24.46 -24.45
N SER A 80 -30.11 25.55 -24.87
CA SER A 80 -30.56 26.40 -25.95
C SER A 80 -29.47 26.43 -27.01
N LEU A 81 -29.84 26.03 -28.23
CA LEU A 81 -28.91 25.95 -29.35
C LEU A 81 -28.94 27.27 -30.13
N LEU A 82 -27.75 27.78 -30.44
CA LEU A 82 -27.51 28.95 -31.28
C LEU A 82 -27.46 28.54 -32.75
N ASP A 83 -27.79 29.47 -33.65
CA ASP A 83 -27.75 29.27 -35.10
C ASP A 83 -26.33 28.96 -35.60
N GLU A 84 -26.11 27.72 -36.05
CA GLU A 84 -24.83 27.27 -36.58
C GLU A 84 -24.48 27.96 -37.92
N GLU A 85 -25.47 28.45 -38.67
CA GLU A 85 -25.26 29.21 -39.92
C GLU A 85 -24.85 30.66 -39.67
N LEU A 86 -24.93 31.18 -38.43
CA LEU A 86 -24.42 32.52 -38.10
C LEU A 86 -22.91 32.60 -38.38
N PHE A 87 -22.15 31.54 -38.07
CA PHE A 87 -20.72 31.50 -38.37
C PHE A 87 -20.47 31.49 -39.89
N THR A 88 -21.28 30.78 -40.67
CA THR A 88 -21.24 30.81 -42.14
C THR A 88 -21.49 32.22 -42.69
N ARG A 89 -22.49 32.93 -42.15
CA ARG A 89 -22.81 34.32 -42.55
C ARG A 89 -21.68 35.29 -42.22
N LEU A 90 -21.22 35.28 -40.96
CA LEU A 90 -20.11 36.14 -40.51
C LEU A 90 -18.81 35.84 -41.29
N LEU A 91 -18.52 34.58 -41.61
CA LEU A 91 -17.41 34.24 -42.49
C LEU A 91 -17.53 34.94 -43.85
N ASN A 92 -18.70 34.93 -44.49
CA ASN A 92 -18.90 35.59 -45.78
C ASN A 92 -18.69 37.11 -45.69
N GLU A 93 -19.15 37.74 -44.61
CA GLU A 93 -18.96 39.18 -44.36
C GLU A 93 -17.49 39.54 -44.11
N HIS A 94 -16.78 38.73 -43.30
CA HIS A 94 -15.36 38.90 -42.97
C HIS A 94 -14.42 38.22 -43.99
N HIS A 95 -14.78 38.19 -45.27
CA HIS A 95 -13.96 37.71 -46.40
C HIS A 95 -13.41 36.28 -46.23
N HIS A 96 -14.20 35.40 -45.62
CA HIS A 96 -13.90 34.03 -45.23
C HIS A 96 -12.70 33.87 -44.26
N ASN A 97 -12.34 34.93 -43.52
CA ASN A 97 -11.27 34.89 -42.52
C ASN A 97 -11.84 34.59 -41.11
N PRO A 98 -11.68 33.36 -40.57
CA PRO A 98 -12.24 32.99 -39.27
C PRO A 98 -11.60 33.75 -38.10
N MET A 99 -10.35 34.22 -38.24
CA MET A 99 -9.69 35.04 -37.21
C MET A 99 -10.30 36.43 -37.12
N ALA A 100 -10.69 37.02 -38.25
CA ALA A 100 -11.39 38.31 -38.28
C ALA A 100 -12.81 38.20 -37.69
N VAL A 101 -13.51 37.08 -37.92
CA VAL A 101 -14.78 36.80 -37.24
C VAL A 101 -14.57 36.64 -35.73
N PHE A 102 -13.54 35.91 -35.31
CA PHE A 102 -13.26 35.70 -33.88
C PHE A 102 -12.92 37.02 -33.17
N GLN A 103 -12.11 37.88 -33.81
CA GLN A 103 -11.83 39.22 -33.30
C GLN A 103 -13.12 40.04 -33.17
N ALA A 104 -14.00 40.03 -34.18
CA ALA A 104 -15.28 40.74 -34.13
C ALA A 104 -16.18 40.19 -33.01
N PHE A 105 -16.28 38.88 -32.85
CA PHE A 105 -17.05 38.23 -31.78
C PHE A 105 -16.58 38.60 -30.37
N LEU A 106 -15.25 38.70 -30.16
CA LEU A 106 -14.63 39.05 -28.88
C LEU A 106 -14.68 40.57 -28.57
N THR A 107 -14.83 41.44 -29.58
CA THR A 107 -14.61 42.90 -29.42
C THR A 107 -15.74 43.79 -29.93
N GLN A 108 -16.78 43.25 -30.55
CA GLN A 108 -17.85 44.01 -31.21
C GLN A 108 -19.25 43.44 -30.89
N SER A 109 -20.26 44.29 -31.05
CA SER A 109 -21.66 43.88 -31.07
C SER A 109 -22.01 43.31 -32.45
N ILE A 110 -22.60 42.11 -32.47
CA ILE A 110 -23.09 41.42 -33.65
C ILE A 110 -24.63 41.40 -33.55
N PRO A 111 -25.36 42.24 -34.32
CA PRO A 111 -26.81 42.42 -34.14
C PRO A 111 -27.66 41.15 -34.29
N GLU A 112 -27.22 40.19 -35.12
CA GLU A 112 -27.90 38.90 -35.25
C GLU A 112 -27.77 38.07 -33.96
N LEU A 113 -26.56 37.99 -33.39
CA LEU A 113 -26.28 37.31 -32.14
C LEU A 113 -26.99 37.97 -30.95
N GLU A 114 -27.03 39.31 -30.91
CA GLU A 114 -27.85 40.02 -29.91
C GLU A 114 -29.34 39.67 -30.03
N SER A 115 -29.88 39.58 -31.25
CA SER A 115 -31.29 39.23 -31.48
C SER A 115 -31.60 37.81 -30.98
N GLU A 116 -30.73 36.85 -31.29
CA GLU A 116 -30.83 35.47 -30.83
C GLU A 116 -30.71 35.35 -29.30
N LEU A 117 -29.63 35.87 -28.71
CA LEU A 117 -29.40 35.84 -27.26
C LEU A 117 -30.52 36.54 -26.49
N ARG A 118 -31.05 37.67 -27.01
CA ARG A 118 -32.20 38.37 -26.42
C ARG A 118 -33.45 37.50 -26.44
N SER A 119 -33.70 36.76 -27.52
CA SER A 119 -34.82 35.81 -27.61
C SER A 119 -34.70 34.69 -26.57
N VAL A 120 -33.53 34.03 -26.52
CA VAL A 120 -33.22 32.93 -25.58
C VAL A 120 -33.36 33.40 -24.12
N LEU A 121 -32.72 34.52 -23.77
CA LEU A 121 -32.71 35.02 -22.40
C LEU A 121 -34.07 35.60 -21.99
N LEU A 122 -34.86 36.20 -22.88
CA LEU A 122 -36.21 36.71 -22.55
C LEU A 122 -37.21 35.58 -22.23
N ASP A 123 -37.20 34.48 -22.96
CA ASP A 123 -38.04 33.31 -22.64
C ASP A 123 -37.66 32.75 -21.27
N LYS A 124 -36.36 32.49 -21.09
CA LYS A 124 -35.81 31.80 -19.92
C LYS A 124 -35.68 32.69 -18.68
N LYS A 125 -35.75 34.03 -18.79
CA LYS A 125 -35.74 34.96 -17.64
C LYS A 125 -36.83 34.67 -16.61
N LYS A 126 -37.99 34.14 -17.04
CA LYS A 126 -39.09 33.71 -16.14
C LYS A 126 -38.71 32.54 -15.22
N LEU A 127 -37.66 31.78 -15.56
CA LEU A 127 -37.17 30.62 -14.81
C LEU A 127 -36.11 31.01 -13.75
N GLY A 128 -35.84 32.31 -13.55
CA GLY A 128 -34.93 32.78 -12.50
C GLY A 128 -33.45 32.55 -12.83
N ILE A 129 -33.01 32.99 -14.02
CA ILE A 129 -31.58 33.17 -14.31
C ILE A 129 -31.04 34.26 -13.37
N LYS A 130 -30.04 33.91 -12.56
CA LYS A 130 -29.35 34.83 -11.65
C LYS A 130 -28.19 35.58 -12.33
N ALA A 131 -27.48 34.89 -13.22
CA ALA A 131 -26.25 35.33 -13.85
C ALA A 131 -25.96 34.48 -15.10
N ILE A 132 -25.05 34.96 -15.94
CA ILE A 132 -24.48 34.21 -17.07
C ILE A 132 -22.98 34.01 -16.82
N LEU A 133 -22.48 32.78 -16.90
CA LEU A 133 -21.06 32.48 -16.99
C LEU A 133 -20.63 32.49 -18.46
N SER A 134 -19.52 33.16 -18.80
CA SER A 134 -18.95 33.18 -20.14
C SER A 134 -17.47 32.83 -20.12
N ILE A 135 -17.04 31.93 -21.00
CA ILE A 135 -15.64 31.49 -21.14
C ILE A 135 -14.74 32.52 -21.85
N CYS A 136 -15.35 33.54 -22.45
CA CYS A 136 -14.67 34.62 -23.15
C CYS A 136 -15.54 35.89 -23.20
N ASN A 137 -14.94 37.05 -23.50
CA ASN A 137 -15.69 38.28 -23.73
C ASN A 137 -16.56 38.14 -24.97
N CYS A 138 -17.74 38.73 -24.95
CA CYS A 138 -18.63 38.80 -26.10
C CYS A 138 -19.57 40.01 -25.92
N PRO A 139 -19.24 41.19 -26.48
CA PRO A 139 -20.04 42.41 -26.28
C PRO A 139 -21.51 42.27 -26.69
N SER A 140 -21.82 41.33 -27.59
CA SER A 140 -23.20 40.96 -27.94
C SER A 140 -23.95 40.32 -26.76
N LEU A 141 -23.31 39.41 -26.02
CA LEU A 141 -23.84 38.82 -24.79
C LEU A 141 -23.94 39.86 -23.68
N GLU A 142 -22.88 40.64 -23.48
CA GLU A 142 -22.79 41.66 -22.43
C GLU A 142 -23.88 42.74 -22.60
N ASN A 143 -24.11 43.22 -23.83
CA ASN A 143 -25.18 44.18 -24.14
C ASN A 143 -26.57 43.63 -23.80
N VAL A 144 -26.87 42.40 -24.21
CA VAL A 144 -28.17 41.77 -23.93
C VAL A 144 -28.33 41.46 -22.43
N ALA A 145 -27.28 40.97 -21.77
CA ALA A 145 -27.29 40.73 -20.34
C ALA A 145 -27.56 42.03 -19.56
N LYS A 146 -26.92 43.13 -19.96
CA LYS A 146 -27.11 44.49 -19.42
C LYS A 146 -28.52 45.04 -19.68
N GLU A 147 -29.05 44.90 -20.89
CA GLU A 147 -30.46 45.22 -21.23
C GLU A 147 -31.44 44.47 -20.32
N LEU A 148 -31.14 43.20 -20.04
CA LEU A 148 -31.95 42.33 -19.19
C LEU A 148 -31.62 42.45 -17.69
N SER A 149 -30.64 43.26 -17.29
CA SER A 149 -30.17 43.38 -15.90
C SER A 149 -29.76 42.04 -15.28
N ILE A 150 -28.99 41.25 -16.03
CA ILE A 150 -28.37 39.98 -15.61
C ILE A 150 -26.85 40.21 -15.58
N PRO A 151 -26.14 39.92 -14.48
CA PRO A 151 -24.67 40.00 -14.44
C PRO A 151 -24.02 38.90 -15.29
N VAL A 152 -22.88 39.22 -15.91
CA VAL A 152 -22.01 38.27 -16.60
C VAL A 152 -20.76 38.04 -15.75
N LEU A 153 -20.36 36.79 -15.59
CA LEU A 153 -19.10 36.38 -14.97
C LEU A 153 -18.21 35.79 -16.08
N HIS A 154 -17.15 36.49 -16.44
CA HIS A 154 -16.13 35.98 -17.34
C HIS A 154 -15.17 35.11 -16.55
N PHE A 155 -14.97 33.86 -16.97
CA PHE A 155 -14.11 32.89 -16.29
C PHE A 155 -13.26 32.13 -17.31
N GLU A 156 -12.04 31.75 -16.90
CA GLU A 156 -11.11 30.92 -17.69
C GLU A 156 -10.01 30.39 -16.75
N VAL A 157 -9.25 29.39 -17.18
CA VAL A 157 -8.06 28.92 -16.45
C VAL A 157 -7.01 30.03 -16.30
N GLY A 158 -6.56 30.25 -15.06
CA GLY A 158 -5.72 31.37 -14.67
C GLY A 158 -4.27 31.27 -15.14
N PRO A 159 -3.40 32.20 -14.74
CA PRO A 159 -2.02 32.27 -15.22
C PRO A 159 -1.09 31.30 -14.48
N LEU A 160 -1.38 30.95 -13.23
CA LEU A 160 -0.62 29.97 -12.44
C LEU A 160 -1.34 28.61 -12.48
N ARG A 161 -0.61 27.57 -12.89
CA ARG A 161 -1.16 26.25 -13.24
C ARG A 161 -0.29 25.11 -12.69
N ALA A 162 -0.93 23.99 -12.39
CA ALA A 162 -0.24 22.73 -12.09
C ALA A 162 0.57 22.23 -13.32
N PRO A 163 1.69 21.51 -13.12
CA PRO A 163 2.26 21.08 -11.84
C PRO A 163 3.20 22.10 -11.18
N MET A 164 3.49 23.24 -11.82
CA MET A 164 4.43 24.24 -11.26
C MET A 164 3.85 24.98 -10.06
N TYR A 165 2.53 25.23 -10.08
CA TYR A 165 1.83 26.04 -9.10
C TYR A 165 0.51 25.43 -8.63
N LEU A 166 0.02 25.91 -7.49
CA LEU A 166 -1.40 25.86 -7.13
C LEU A 166 -2.24 26.38 -8.30
N GLY A 167 -3.21 25.57 -8.74
CA GLY A 167 -4.07 25.92 -9.87
C GLY A 167 -4.92 27.16 -9.59
N THR A 168 -4.90 28.12 -10.51
CA THR A 168 -5.70 29.34 -10.45
C THR A 168 -6.70 29.45 -11.60
N GLY A 169 -7.71 30.30 -11.43
CA GLY A 169 -8.74 30.65 -12.39
C GLY A 169 -9.08 32.14 -12.31
N TYR A 170 -9.69 32.66 -13.37
CA TYR A 170 -10.26 34.01 -13.38
C TYR A 170 -11.76 33.96 -13.08
N ILE A 171 -12.28 34.94 -12.32
CA ILE A 171 -13.69 35.34 -12.33
C ILE A 171 -13.74 36.88 -12.26
N ASP A 172 -14.20 37.49 -13.35
CA ASP A 172 -14.20 38.94 -13.60
C ASP A 172 -15.56 39.38 -14.19
N PHE A 173 -16.16 40.45 -13.66
CA PHE A 173 -17.48 40.92 -14.11
C PHE A 173 -17.42 41.87 -15.32
N SER A 174 -16.22 42.25 -15.78
CA SER A 174 -15.98 43.18 -16.91
C SER A 174 -15.34 42.49 -18.12
N GLY A 175 -14.44 41.52 -17.93
CA GLY A 175 -13.81 40.78 -19.02
C GLY A 175 -12.69 39.82 -18.56
N VAL A 176 -12.42 38.78 -19.33
CA VAL A 176 -11.33 37.82 -19.08
C VAL A 176 -10.22 37.95 -20.12
N ASN A 177 -8.97 37.80 -19.66
CA ASN A 177 -7.71 38.10 -20.36
C ASN A 177 -7.52 39.59 -20.70
N GLY A 178 -8.47 40.21 -21.42
CA GLY A 178 -8.52 41.64 -21.70
C GLY A 178 -9.85 42.28 -21.25
N ASN A 179 -9.90 43.62 -21.18
CA ASN A 179 -11.00 44.40 -20.57
C ASN A 179 -11.29 44.03 -19.10
N THR A 180 -10.27 43.60 -18.35
CA THR A 180 -10.42 43.04 -17.00
C THR A 180 -10.55 44.11 -15.93
N GLU A 181 -11.30 43.83 -14.86
CA GLU A 181 -11.54 44.74 -13.74
C GLU A 181 -10.44 44.72 -12.66
N ALA A 182 -9.38 43.92 -12.83
CA ALA A 182 -8.33 43.68 -11.83
C ALA A 182 -7.75 44.96 -11.20
N GLN A 183 -7.33 45.92 -12.04
CA GLN A 183 -6.81 47.23 -11.59
C GLN A 183 -7.90 48.06 -10.90
N ALA A 184 -9.14 48.03 -11.41
CA ALA A 184 -10.26 48.80 -10.89
C ALA A 184 -10.73 48.29 -9.50
N ARG A 185 -10.67 46.98 -9.25
CA ARG A 185 -10.86 46.39 -7.91
C ARG A 185 -9.70 46.73 -6.98
N TYR A 186 -8.45 46.56 -7.41
CA TYR A 186 -7.28 46.89 -6.58
C TYR A 186 -7.33 48.34 -6.06
N LEU A 187 -7.61 49.31 -6.93
CA LEU A 187 -7.64 50.74 -6.57
C LEU A 187 -8.69 51.09 -5.50
N GLN A 188 -9.72 50.26 -5.30
CA GLN A 188 -10.72 50.44 -4.24
C GLN A 188 -10.20 50.00 -2.86
N VAL A 189 -9.26 49.04 -2.82
CA VAL A 189 -8.75 48.43 -1.57
C VAL A 189 -7.25 48.61 -1.33
N ALA A 190 -6.54 49.39 -2.18
CA ALA A 190 -5.11 49.64 -2.09
C ALA A 190 -4.64 50.26 -0.75
N GLN A 191 -5.55 50.85 0.05
CA GLN A 191 -5.23 51.29 1.41
C GLN A 191 -5.23 50.16 2.44
N ASP A 192 -6.01 49.11 2.23
CA ASP A 192 -6.19 47.99 3.16
C ASP A 192 -5.38 46.76 2.74
N CYS A 193 -4.86 46.72 1.50
CA CYS A 193 -4.06 45.64 0.93
C CYS A 193 -2.54 45.87 1.03
N LYS A 194 -2.06 46.37 2.19
CA LYS A 194 -0.64 46.69 2.41
C LYS A 194 0.11 45.51 3.02
N VAL A 195 0.78 44.70 2.20
CA VAL A 195 1.46 43.49 2.68
C VAL A 195 2.86 43.76 3.23
N GLN A 196 3.27 42.96 4.22
CA GLN A 196 4.63 42.88 4.72
C GLN A 196 5.34 41.65 4.11
N LEU A 197 5.25 41.49 2.80
CA LEU A 197 5.75 40.34 2.04
C LEU A 197 6.62 40.79 0.86
N THR A 198 7.58 39.94 0.50
CA THR A 198 8.36 40.05 -0.73
C THR A 198 7.72 39.26 -1.89
N MET A 199 8.11 39.56 -3.13
CA MET A 199 7.77 38.71 -4.30
C MET A 199 8.11 37.24 -4.06
N GLY A 200 9.26 36.94 -3.43
CA GLY A 200 9.70 35.57 -3.15
C GLY A 200 8.75 34.84 -2.20
N GLU A 201 8.27 35.49 -1.15
CA GLU A 201 7.28 34.90 -0.24
C GLU A 201 5.92 34.68 -0.92
N LEU A 202 5.49 35.60 -1.79
CA LEU A 202 4.26 35.47 -2.58
C LEU A 202 4.37 34.32 -3.60
N HIS A 203 5.51 34.21 -4.29
CA HIS A 203 5.79 33.16 -5.27
C HIS A 203 5.90 31.79 -4.61
N GLN A 204 6.59 31.70 -3.47
CA GLN A 204 6.80 30.47 -2.71
C GLN A 204 5.50 29.86 -2.15
N PHE A 205 4.48 30.69 -1.86
CA PHE A 205 3.17 30.21 -1.43
C PHE A 205 2.45 29.42 -2.54
N PHE A 206 2.51 29.93 -3.77
CA PHE A 206 1.86 29.32 -4.93
C PHE A 206 2.69 28.19 -5.55
N ALA A 207 4.00 28.12 -5.28
CA ALA A 207 4.88 27.12 -5.86
C ALA A 207 4.65 25.70 -5.29
N GLU A 208 4.36 24.75 -6.18
CA GLU A 208 4.34 23.31 -5.91
C GLU A 208 5.69 22.65 -6.29
N ALA A 209 6.48 23.30 -7.15
CA ALA A 209 7.86 22.95 -7.44
C ALA A 209 8.86 23.77 -6.59
N LEU A 210 10.11 23.28 -6.50
CA LEU A 210 11.22 24.07 -5.96
C LEU A 210 11.52 25.25 -6.91
N LEU A 211 11.47 26.48 -6.39
CA LEU A 211 11.80 27.66 -7.17
C LEU A 211 13.31 27.71 -7.48
N PRO A 212 13.72 27.92 -8.75
CA PRO A 212 15.13 27.92 -9.12
C PRO A 212 15.84 29.19 -8.62
N GLN A 213 17.05 29.04 -8.07
CA GLN A 213 17.85 30.18 -7.63
C GLN A 213 18.26 31.04 -8.84
N LYS A 214 18.14 32.38 -8.71
CA LYS A 214 18.47 33.33 -9.76
C LYS A 214 20.00 33.36 -9.97
N GLY A 215 20.43 32.86 -11.12
CA GLY A 215 21.84 32.86 -11.54
C GLY A 215 22.24 34.14 -12.29
N ASP A 216 23.44 34.12 -12.86
CA ASP A 216 23.86 35.13 -13.85
C ASP A 216 23.09 34.88 -15.16
N ALA A 217 22.41 35.92 -15.68
CA ALA A 217 21.59 35.80 -16.88
C ALA A 217 22.45 35.81 -18.16
N GLU A 218 22.32 34.76 -18.96
CA GLU A 218 23.04 34.51 -20.21
C GLU A 218 22.66 35.49 -21.34
N PHE A 219 21.38 35.91 -21.37
CA PHE A 219 20.80 36.72 -22.45
C PHE A 219 20.26 38.07 -21.94
N GLU A 220 20.35 39.08 -22.80
CA GLU A 220 19.79 40.41 -22.54
C GLU A 220 18.26 40.37 -22.57
N ILE A 221 17.69 39.70 -23.58
CA ILE A 221 16.23 39.61 -23.77
C ILE A 221 15.78 38.15 -23.94
N GLY A 222 14.82 37.75 -23.10
CA GLY A 222 13.98 36.57 -23.29
C GLY A 222 12.67 36.94 -23.97
N LEU A 223 12.36 36.30 -25.10
CA LEU A 223 11.18 36.58 -25.90
C LEU A 223 10.16 35.44 -25.80
N VAL A 224 8.96 35.72 -25.30
CA VAL A 224 7.92 34.71 -25.08
C VAL A 224 6.89 34.74 -26.20
N MET A 225 6.90 33.71 -27.05
CA MET A 225 5.87 33.46 -28.06
C MET A 225 4.59 32.88 -27.43
N GLN A 226 3.46 33.01 -28.12
CA GLN A 226 2.15 32.51 -27.71
C GLN A 226 1.48 31.72 -28.86
N VAL A 227 0.32 31.09 -28.62
CA VAL A 227 -0.44 30.43 -29.71
C VAL A 227 -1.02 31.49 -30.63
N GLU A 228 -0.85 31.33 -31.94
CA GLU A 228 -1.15 32.35 -32.95
C GLU A 228 -2.64 32.66 -33.11
N ASP A 229 -3.52 31.69 -32.78
CA ASP A 229 -4.98 31.78 -32.93
C ASP A 229 -5.73 31.91 -31.59
N ASP A 230 -5.03 32.24 -30.51
CA ASP A 230 -5.63 32.51 -29.20
C ASP A 230 -6.30 33.89 -29.16
N SER A 231 -7.42 33.99 -28.43
CA SER A 231 -8.07 35.26 -28.05
C SER A 231 -7.08 36.36 -27.60
N ASN A 232 -6.04 35.98 -26.86
CA ASN A 232 -4.97 36.86 -26.37
C ASN A 232 -4.19 37.55 -27.51
N ILE A 233 -3.97 36.85 -28.63
CA ILE A 233 -3.29 37.37 -29.82
C ILE A 233 -4.27 38.02 -30.80
N ILE A 234 -5.48 37.45 -30.93
CA ILE A 234 -6.49 37.89 -31.90
C ILE A 234 -7.22 39.17 -31.47
N ALA A 235 -7.50 39.36 -30.18
CA ALA A 235 -8.26 40.50 -29.65
C ALA A 235 -7.42 41.44 -28.76
N TYR A 236 -6.58 40.90 -27.87
CA TYR A 236 -5.98 41.67 -26.77
C TYR A 236 -4.50 42.04 -26.98
N SER A 237 -3.97 41.88 -28.18
CA SER A 237 -2.53 42.00 -28.48
C SER A 237 -2.02 43.42 -28.74
N ASN A 238 -2.90 44.43 -28.73
CA ASN A 238 -2.62 45.78 -29.27
C ASN A 238 -2.07 45.77 -30.72
N GLY A 239 -2.41 44.74 -31.49
CA GLY A 239 -1.97 44.55 -32.88
C GLY A 239 -0.64 43.79 -33.05
N PHE A 240 -0.04 43.29 -31.97
CA PHE A 240 1.14 42.43 -32.04
C PHE A 240 0.80 40.96 -32.38
N ASN A 241 1.75 40.27 -32.99
CA ASN A 241 1.77 38.81 -33.15
C ASN A 241 3.22 38.31 -32.99
N ASN A 242 3.43 36.99 -33.00
CA ASN A 242 4.76 36.38 -32.82
C ASN A 242 5.85 36.94 -33.78
N LEU A 243 5.49 37.31 -35.01
CA LEU A 243 6.43 37.89 -35.98
C LEU A 243 6.77 39.35 -35.65
N SER A 244 5.77 40.19 -35.36
CA SER A 244 6.02 41.60 -34.99
C SER A 244 6.69 41.72 -33.62
N LEU A 245 6.44 40.78 -32.71
CA LEU A 245 7.13 40.62 -31.43
C LEU A 245 8.62 40.32 -31.64
N LEU A 246 8.96 39.39 -32.56
CA LEU A 246 10.35 39.11 -32.95
C LEU A 246 11.02 40.32 -33.59
N SER A 247 10.36 40.97 -34.56
CA SER A 247 10.88 42.18 -35.19
C SER A 247 11.08 43.32 -34.18
N TYR A 248 10.22 43.44 -33.18
CA TYR A 248 10.35 44.42 -32.11
C TYR A 248 11.57 44.14 -31.22
N ALA A 249 11.75 42.90 -30.75
CA ALA A 249 12.92 42.52 -29.94
C ALA A 249 14.25 42.74 -30.70
N GLN A 250 14.27 42.49 -32.01
CA GLN A 250 15.41 42.77 -32.89
C GLN A 250 15.70 44.28 -33.10
N THR A 251 14.84 45.19 -32.59
CA THR A 251 15.18 46.63 -32.48
C THR A 251 15.82 47.00 -31.14
N LEU A 252 15.79 46.10 -30.15
CA LEU A 252 16.27 46.33 -28.79
C LEU A 252 17.68 45.78 -28.58
N CYS A 253 17.96 44.54 -29.01
CA CYS A 253 19.26 43.88 -28.88
C CYS A 253 19.70 43.17 -30.18
N SER A 254 20.96 42.72 -30.22
CA SER A 254 21.47 41.85 -31.30
C SER A 254 20.85 40.44 -31.25
N SER A 255 20.84 39.74 -32.38
CA SER A 255 20.35 38.36 -32.50
C SER A 255 20.97 37.43 -31.44
N ASP A 256 22.28 37.59 -31.20
CA ASP A 256 23.07 36.77 -30.28
C ASP A 256 22.72 36.99 -28.80
N ASN A 257 22.08 38.12 -28.47
CA ASN A 257 21.65 38.50 -27.11
C ASN A 257 20.18 38.12 -26.82
N LEU A 258 19.50 37.50 -27.79
CA LEU A 258 18.07 37.20 -27.77
C LEU A 258 17.82 35.69 -27.64
N LEU A 259 17.11 35.28 -26.59
CA LEU A 259 16.64 33.91 -26.38
C LEU A 259 15.13 33.81 -26.62
N ILE A 260 14.68 32.94 -27.52
CA ILE A 260 13.28 32.85 -27.93
C ILE A 260 12.62 31.59 -27.37
N ARG A 261 11.66 31.73 -26.46
CA ARG A 261 10.82 30.64 -25.97
C ARG A 261 9.58 30.49 -26.84
N LEU A 262 9.51 29.36 -27.56
CA LEU A 262 8.35 28.94 -28.32
C LEU A 262 7.23 28.44 -27.40
N HIS A 263 5.97 28.65 -27.78
CA HIS A 263 4.85 28.09 -27.05
C HIS A 263 4.61 26.62 -27.46
N PRO A 264 4.51 25.65 -26.53
CA PRO A 264 4.35 24.23 -26.90
C PRO A 264 3.12 23.92 -27.75
N GLY A 265 2.05 24.70 -27.60
CA GLY A 265 0.82 24.61 -28.41
C GLY A 265 0.80 25.50 -29.66
N SER A 266 1.91 26.11 -30.07
CA SER A 266 1.99 26.83 -31.36
C SER A 266 1.85 25.86 -32.53
N ARG A 267 1.25 26.32 -33.63
CA ARG A 267 1.15 25.54 -34.89
C ARG A 267 2.38 25.70 -35.79
N PHE A 268 3.36 26.50 -35.39
CA PHE A 268 4.49 26.92 -36.22
C PHE A 268 5.84 26.73 -35.51
N GLN A 269 6.89 26.62 -36.31
CA GLN A 269 8.28 26.57 -35.82
C GLN A 269 9.10 27.64 -36.54
N LEU A 270 10.02 28.29 -35.82
CA LEU A 270 10.96 29.23 -36.42
C LEU A 270 12.02 28.47 -37.22
N GLN A 271 12.35 28.99 -38.40
CA GLN A 271 13.39 28.43 -39.28
C GLN A 271 14.39 29.53 -39.64
N ASN A 272 15.68 29.17 -39.71
CA ASN A 272 16.78 30.05 -40.14
C ASN A 272 16.92 31.36 -39.33
N VAL A 273 16.45 31.38 -38.07
CA VAL A 273 16.74 32.46 -37.13
C VAL A 273 18.18 32.38 -36.62
N GLN A 274 18.79 33.53 -36.38
CA GLN A 274 20.15 33.63 -35.82
C GLN A 274 20.16 33.61 -34.28
N SER A 275 19.03 33.94 -33.66
CA SER A 275 18.85 33.94 -32.21
C SER A 275 18.68 32.53 -31.65
N GLU A 276 19.06 32.34 -30.38
CA GLU A 276 18.92 31.05 -29.72
C GLU A 276 17.43 30.72 -29.48
N ILE A 277 17.07 29.45 -29.67
CA ILE A 277 15.77 28.91 -29.28
C ILE A 277 15.91 28.30 -27.89
N ASP A 278 15.01 28.68 -27.00
CA ASP A 278 14.98 28.12 -25.66
C ASP A 278 14.51 26.66 -25.66
N HIS A 279 15.26 25.84 -24.93
CA HIS A 279 14.97 24.42 -24.68
C HIS A 279 14.79 24.12 -23.18
N SER A 280 14.61 25.14 -22.34
CA SER A 280 14.36 24.99 -20.91
C SER A 280 13.09 24.17 -20.64
N PRO A 281 13.10 23.18 -19.73
CA PRO A 281 11.97 22.28 -19.51
C PRO A 281 10.71 22.98 -18.98
N ASN A 282 10.87 24.15 -18.34
CA ASN A 282 9.77 24.99 -17.85
C ASN A 282 10.07 26.48 -18.07
N SER A 283 9.07 27.32 -17.82
CA SER A 283 9.14 28.78 -17.93
C SER A 283 10.09 29.41 -16.92
N LEU A 284 10.18 28.91 -15.69
CA LEU A 284 11.03 29.49 -14.63
C LEU A 284 12.52 29.37 -14.94
N GLU A 285 12.96 28.24 -15.51
CA GLU A 285 14.35 28.06 -15.94
C GLU A 285 14.70 29.02 -17.09
N PHE A 286 13.82 29.16 -18.09
CA PHE A 286 13.97 30.17 -19.14
C PHE A 286 14.07 31.60 -18.58
N LEU A 287 13.17 31.97 -17.66
CA LEU A 287 13.13 33.31 -17.06
C LEU A 287 14.41 33.66 -16.28
N ASN A 288 15.13 32.66 -15.75
CA ASN A 288 16.42 32.85 -15.09
C ASN A 288 17.60 33.02 -16.07
N ARG A 289 17.47 32.60 -17.34
CA ARG A 289 18.50 32.80 -18.37
C ARG A 289 18.52 34.22 -18.95
N CYS A 290 17.54 35.07 -18.61
CA CYS A 290 17.31 36.36 -19.27
C CYS A 290 17.26 37.53 -18.28
N GLN A 291 17.88 38.66 -18.64
CA GLN A 291 17.87 39.89 -17.84
C GLN A 291 16.49 40.58 -17.91
N LYS A 292 15.98 40.72 -19.13
CA LYS A 292 14.67 41.30 -19.44
C LYS A 292 13.79 40.31 -20.21
N ILE A 293 12.49 40.35 -19.97
CA ILE A 293 11.48 39.51 -20.62
C ILE A 293 10.56 40.41 -21.46
N VAL A 294 10.31 40.02 -22.71
CA VAL A 294 9.37 40.71 -23.60
C VAL A 294 8.29 39.72 -24.05
N THR A 295 7.03 40.09 -23.86
CA THR A 295 5.87 39.28 -24.25
C THR A 295 4.72 40.18 -24.72
N ILE A 296 3.74 39.61 -25.40
CA ILE A 296 2.49 40.33 -25.70
C ILE A 296 1.65 40.32 -24.42
N ASN A 297 1.14 39.18 -23.99
CA ASN A 297 0.30 39.03 -22.79
C ASN A 297 0.34 37.61 -22.18
N SER A 298 1.43 36.87 -22.37
CA SER A 298 1.59 35.50 -21.86
C SER A 298 1.63 35.42 -20.33
N SER A 299 1.10 34.33 -19.75
CA SER A 299 1.20 34.05 -18.31
C SER A 299 2.65 34.03 -17.79
N VAL A 300 3.60 33.68 -18.64
CA VAL A 300 5.05 33.72 -18.35
C VAL A 300 5.52 35.14 -18.00
N GLY A 301 4.80 36.18 -18.44
CA GLY A 301 5.03 37.56 -18.00
C GLY A 301 4.74 37.78 -16.52
N LEU A 302 3.69 37.16 -15.97
CA LEU A 302 3.42 37.17 -14.53
C LEU A 302 4.49 36.39 -13.74
N GLU A 303 4.90 35.23 -14.27
CA GLU A 303 5.99 34.43 -13.68
C GLU A 303 7.32 35.22 -13.64
N GLY A 304 7.60 36.04 -14.67
CA GLY A 304 8.74 36.96 -14.69
C GLY A 304 8.68 38.05 -13.63
N LEU A 305 7.49 38.59 -13.35
CA LEU A 305 7.28 39.57 -12.26
C LEU A 305 7.51 38.92 -10.89
N LEU A 306 7.03 37.69 -10.68
CA LEU A 306 7.25 36.92 -9.45
C LEU A 306 8.75 36.63 -9.20
N LEU A 307 9.53 36.34 -10.26
CA LEU A 307 10.99 36.20 -10.19
C LEU A 307 11.77 37.52 -10.09
N LYS A 308 11.11 38.68 -10.01
CA LYS A 308 11.73 40.02 -10.10
C LYS A 308 12.66 40.16 -11.32
N SER A 309 12.24 39.71 -12.49
CA SER A 309 12.91 40.06 -13.76
C SER A 309 12.25 41.33 -14.34
N GLU A 310 12.97 42.09 -15.18
CA GLU A 310 12.34 43.21 -15.88
C GLU A 310 11.37 42.64 -16.91
N VAL A 311 10.07 42.96 -16.83
CA VAL A 311 9.06 42.46 -17.77
C VAL A 311 8.49 43.61 -18.59
N GLN A 312 8.41 43.42 -19.90
CA GLN A 312 7.72 44.30 -20.81
C GLN A 312 6.55 43.56 -21.46
N VAL A 313 5.35 44.05 -21.19
CA VAL A 313 4.06 43.56 -21.70
C VAL A 313 3.62 44.52 -22.81
N LEU A 314 3.18 43.99 -23.96
CA LEU A 314 2.82 44.79 -25.14
C LEU A 314 1.32 44.77 -25.47
N GLY A 315 0.62 43.71 -25.07
CA GLY A 315 -0.84 43.57 -25.16
C GLY A 315 -1.55 44.05 -23.89
N ASP A 316 -2.88 44.06 -23.94
CA ASP A 316 -3.73 44.11 -22.75
C ASP A 316 -3.62 42.78 -21.98
N SER A 317 -3.59 42.87 -20.65
CA SER A 317 -3.55 41.72 -19.75
C SER A 317 -3.99 42.09 -18.33
N SER A 318 -4.64 41.15 -17.66
CA SER A 318 -5.11 41.28 -16.27
C SER A 318 -4.03 41.63 -15.23
N TYR A 319 -2.76 41.29 -15.49
CA TYR A 319 -1.64 41.51 -14.58
C TYR A 319 -0.79 42.75 -14.93
N SER A 320 -1.08 43.41 -16.05
CA SER A 320 -0.32 44.58 -16.55
C SER A 320 -0.10 45.66 -15.49
N PHE A 321 -1.15 46.01 -14.74
CA PHE A 321 -1.13 47.05 -13.71
C PHE A 321 -0.14 46.78 -12.56
N ILE A 322 0.29 45.54 -12.33
CA ILE A 322 1.30 45.21 -11.33
C ILE A 322 2.66 45.82 -11.73
N ASN A 323 2.97 45.79 -13.03
CA ASN A 323 4.20 46.32 -13.62
C ASN A 323 4.22 47.88 -13.68
N GLU A 324 3.07 48.52 -13.45
CA GLU A 324 2.94 49.99 -13.36
C GLU A 324 3.19 50.52 -11.93
N ALA A 325 3.66 49.69 -11.00
CA ALA A 325 3.97 50.10 -9.64
C ALA A 325 5.16 51.08 -9.59
N GLY A 326 5.05 52.12 -8.77
CA GLY A 326 6.11 53.13 -8.60
C GLY A 326 7.31 52.67 -7.77
N ASP A 327 7.17 51.58 -7.01
CA ASP A 327 8.20 50.98 -6.18
C ASP A 327 7.89 49.49 -5.89
N GLU A 328 8.86 48.76 -5.30
CA GLU A 328 8.73 47.34 -4.99
C GLU A 328 7.63 47.02 -3.94
N SER A 329 7.31 47.96 -3.04
CA SER A 329 6.30 47.78 -1.99
C SER A 329 4.90 47.85 -2.60
N GLU A 330 4.66 48.82 -3.48
CA GLU A 330 3.43 48.90 -4.26
C GLU A 330 3.28 47.73 -5.24
N CYS A 331 4.39 47.23 -5.82
CA CYS A 331 4.38 46.01 -6.61
C CYS A 331 3.95 44.79 -5.78
N ALA A 332 4.43 44.67 -4.54
CA ALA A 332 4.02 43.61 -3.61
C ALA A 332 2.53 43.71 -3.22
N ASN A 333 2.00 44.92 -2.99
CA ASN A 333 0.58 45.13 -2.71
C ASN A 333 -0.30 44.69 -3.89
N ARG A 334 0.06 45.10 -5.12
CA ARG A 334 -0.66 44.74 -6.36
C ARG A 334 -0.61 43.25 -6.63
N MET A 335 0.56 42.62 -6.48
CA MET A 335 0.73 41.17 -6.65
C MET A 335 -0.04 40.39 -5.59
N ALA A 336 -0.02 40.81 -4.33
CA ALA A 336 -0.79 40.16 -3.27
C ALA A 336 -2.30 40.25 -3.51
N PHE A 337 -2.83 41.41 -3.88
CA PHE A 337 -4.22 41.54 -4.32
C PHE A 337 -4.51 40.62 -5.51
N TYR A 338 -3.64 40.64 -6.52
CA TYR A 338 -3.83 39.86 -7.74
C TYR A 338 -3.91 38.35 -7.44
N LEU A 339 -2.98 37.82 -6.66
CA LEU A 339 -2.90 36.40 -6.31
C LEU A 339 -4.00 35.92 -5.36
N PHE A 340 -4.42 36.75 -4.39
CA PHE A 340 -5.30 36.31 -3.30
C PHE A 340 -6.74 36.82 -3.38
N ALA A 341 -7.03 37.89 -4.13
CA ALA A 341 -8.36 38.47 -4.26
C ALA A 341 -8.91 38.40 -5.70
N TYR A 342 -8.07 38.69 -6.70
CA TYR A 342 -8.48 38.66 -8.10
C TYR A 342 -8.46 37.25 -8.69
N LEU A 343 -7.32 36.56 -8.63
CA LEU A 343 -7.23 35.14 -8.95
C LEU A 343 -8.03 34.31 -7.94
N VAL A 344 -8.69 33.29 -8.46
CA VAL A 344 -9.53 32.35 -7.73
C VAL A 344 -8.84 30.98 -7.73
N PRO A 345 -8.91 30.16 -6.66
CA PRO A 345 -8.48 28.77 -6.73
C PRO A 345 -9.22 28.02 -7.85
N PHE A 346 -8.51 27.23 -8.66
CA PHE A 346 -9.05 26.69 -9.92
C PHE A 346 -10.37 25.92 -9.78
N ASP A 347 -10.55 25.10 -8.73
CA ASP A 347 -11.82 24.38 -8.54
C ASP A 347 -13.02 25.30 -8.26
N LEU A 348 -12.79 26.43 -7.59
CA LEU A 348 -13.88 27.33 -7.17
C LEU A 348 -14.52 28.08 -8.34
N ILE A 349 -13.86 28.20 -9.50
CA ILE A 349 -14.52 28.81 -10.68
C ILE A 349 -15.63 27.92 -11.25
N PHE A 350 -15.69 26.65 -10.84
CA PHE A 350 -16.72 25.67 -11.20
C PHE A 350 -17.65 25.33 -10.03
N ASP A 351 -17.42 25.88 -8.83
CA ASP A 351 -18.23 25.62 -7.65
C ASP A 351 -19.45 26.54 -7.57
N THR A 352 -20.64 25.94 -7.54
CA THR A 352 -21.91 26.67 -7.54
C THR A 352 -22.10 27.56 -6.29
N ASP A 353 -21.57 27.14 -5.14
CA ASP A 353 -21.74 27.90 -3.89
C ASP A 353 -20.81 29.12 -3.86
N TYR A 354 -19.55 28.97 -4.29
CA TYR A 354 -18.63 30.09 -4.49
C TYR A 354 -19.12 31.07 -5.57
N LEU A 355 -19.69 30.59 -6.68
CA LEU A 355 -20.28 31.44 -7.72
C LEU A 355 -21.46 32.27 -7.18
N HIS A 356 -22.37 31.67 -6.38
CA HIS A 356 -23.43 32.43 -5.70
C HIS A 356 -22.89 33.36 -4.60
N PHE A 357 -21.78 33.01 -3.94
CA PHE A 357 -21.07 33.90 -3.02
C PHE A 357 -20.52 35.13 -3.76
N ARG A 358 -19.81 34.98 -4.88
CA ARG A 358 -19.33 36.13 -5.69
C ARG A 358 -20.48 36.99 -6.21
N LEU A 359 -21.62 36.38 -6.56
CA LEU A 359 -22.86 37.08 -6.95
C LEU A 359 -23.58 37.81 -5.81
N SER A 360 -23.11 37.68 -4.57
CA SER A 360 -23.62 38.44 -3.41
C SER A 360 -22.91 39.78 -3.17
N GLU A 361 -22.00 40.17 -4.09
CA GLU A 361 -21.14 41.36 -4.00
C GLU A 361 -20.36 41.43 -2.66
N PRO A 362 -19.61 40.38 -2.28
CA PRO A 362 -18.90 40.31 -1.01
C PRO A 362 -17.68 41.25 -1.01
N ALA A 363 -17.30 41.73 0.18
CA ALA A 363 -16.10 42.55 0.33
C ALA A 363 -14.83 41.73 -0.01
N GLU A 364 -13.81 42.39 -0.57
CA GLU A 364 -12.55 41.75 -0.99
C GLU A 364 -11.88 40.95 0.13
N ILE A 365 -11.96 41.43 1.38
CA ILE A 365 -11.44 40.70 2.55
C ILE A 365 -12.12 39.33 2.76
N ASP A 366 -13.40 39.19 2.42
CA ASP A 366 -14.13 37.93 2.53
C ASP A 366 -13.88 37.00 1.33
N ILE A 367 -13.60 37.57 0.14
CA ILE A 367 -13.07 36.82 -1.01
C ILE A 367 -11.71 36.22 -0.66
N VAL A 368 -10.79 37.04 -0.12
CA VAL A 368 -9.45 36.62 0.36
C VAL A 368 -9.57 35.56 1.45
N ARG A 369 -10.49 35.69 2.42
CA ARG A 369 -10.76 34.64 3.42
C ARG A 369 -11.22 33.34 2.77
N TYR A 370 -12.10 33.38 1.77
CA TYR A 370 -12.55 32.19 1.05
C TYR A 370 -11.38 31.49 0.33
N HIS A 371 -10.55 32.24 -0.38
CA HIS A 371 -9.39 31.71 -1.11
C HIS A 371 -8.33 31.13 -0.16
N LEU A 372 -7.98 31.85 0.92
CA LEU A 372 -7.03 31.37 1.92
C LEU A 372 -7.55 30.13 2.67
N ASN A 373 -8.86 30.05 2.94
CA ASN A 373 -9.48 28.82 3.48
C ASN A 373 -9.33 27.64 2.52
N PHE A 374 -9.55 27.85 1.21
CA PHE A 374 -9.41 26.79 0.21
C PHE A 374 -7.97 26.30 0.06
N TYR A 375 -6.99 27.20 0.02
CA TYR A 375 -5.57 26.83 -0.05
C TYR A 375 -5.03 26.20 1.27
N SER A 376 -5.84 26.10 2.33
CA SER A 376 -5.41 25.70 3.67
C SER A 376 -6.01 24.39 4.17
N ALA A 377 -5.15 23.43 4.51
CA ALA A 377 -5.53 22.20 5.20
C ALA A 377 -5.86 22.42 6.70
N GLY A 378 -6.87 23.26 7.00
CA GLY A 378 -7.27 23.59 8.37
C GLY A 378 -8.32 24.70 8.49
N ALA A 379 -9.56 24.41 8.12
CA ALA A 379 -10.66 25.39 8.02
C ALA A 379 -11.13 25.99 9.37
N ASP A 380 -10.90 25.32 10.51
CA ASP A 380 -11.51 25.71 11.80
C ASP A 380 -10.92 27.00 12.41
N GLU A 381 -9.69 27.39 12.08
CA GLU A 381 -8.98 28.46 12.81
C GLU A 381 -9.34 29.90 12.37
N LEU A 382 -9.76 30.14 11.11
CA LEU A 382 -9.99 31.51 10.62
C LEU A 382 -11.17 32.23 11.30
N THR A 383 -12.04 31.51 12.00
CA THR A 383 -13.10 32.12 12.84
C THR A 383 -12.55 32.96 14.01
N SER A 384 -11.27 32.80 14.37
CA SER A 384 -10.59 33.55 15.43
C SER A 384 -10.03 34.91 15.00
N MET A 385 -9.81 35.14 13.70
CA MET A 385 -9.02 36.27 13.18
C MET A 385 -9.87 37.51 12.82
N LYS A 386 -10.78 37.91 13.73
CA LYS A 386 -11.64 39.09 13.54
C LYS A 386 -10.92 40.38 13.89
N GLY A 387 -10.71 41.24 12.88
CA GLY A 387 -10.25 42.62 13.06
C GLY A 387 -9.07 43.04 12.17
N MET A 388 -8.47 42.11 11.41
CA MET A 388 -7.38 42.39 10.47
C MET A 388 -7.86 42.98 9.14
N ASP A 389 -6.99 43.77 8.50
CA ASP A 389 -7.13 44.19 7.10
C ASP A 389 -6.67 43.11 6.09
N ILE A 390 -6.68 43.43 4.80
CA ILE A 390 -6.33 42.48 3.72
C ILE A 390 -4.82 42.21 3.72
N GLY A 391 -4.01 43.25 3.90
CA GLY A 391 -2.56 43.19 3.95
C GLY A 391 -2.06 42.35 5.13
N GLU A 392 -2.61 42.57 6.32
CA GLU A 392 -2.33 41.80 7.54
C GLU A 392 -2.71 40.32 7.37
N LEU A 393 -3.92 40.03 6.89
CA LEU A 393 -4.42 38.66 6.73
C LEU A 393 -3.56 37.84 5.75
N ILE A 394 -3.22 38.42 4.58
CA ILE A 394 -2.34 37.76 3.61
C ILE A 394 -0.93 37.60 4.20
N SER A 395 -0.38 38.64 4.84
CA SER A 395 0.98 38.62 5.38
C SER A 395 1.21 37.56 6.46
N ASP A 396 0.26 37.40 7.38
CA ASP A 396 0.33 36.40 8.45
C ASP A 396 0.16 34.97 7.88
N ARG A 397 -0.81 34.77 6.98
CA ARG A 397 -1.10 33.43 6.43
C ARG A 397 0.01 32.92 5.52
N VAL A 398 0.51 33.77 4.61
CA VAL A 398 1.60 33.40 3.69
C VAL A 398 2.85 32.98 4.45
N LYS A 399 3.22 33.69 5.52
CA LYS A 399 4.40 33.33 6.34
C LYS A 399 4.21 32.00 7.05
N ARG A 400 3.06 31.77 7.68
CA ARG A 400 2.75 30.51 8.37
C ARG A 400 2.80 29.30 7.42
N ASP A 401 2.23 29.43 6.22
CA ASP A 401 2.22 28.31 5.26
C ASP A 401 3.57 28.13 4.56
N ASN A 402 4.33 29.20 4.31
CA ASN A 402 5.70 29.10 3.79
C ASN A 402 6.65 28.45 4.81
N ASP A 403 6.55 28.75 6.11
CA ASP A 403 7.32 28.06 7.16
C ASP A 403 7.05 26.55 7.17
N VAL A 404 5.79 26.14 6.98
CA VAL A 404 5.39 24.73 6.90
C VAL A 404 5.88 24.08 5.59
N ARG A 405 5.68 24.72 4.43
CA ARG A 405 6.17 24.25 3.13
C ARG A 405 7.70 24.11 3.13
N ALA A 406 8.43 25.04 3.73
CA ALA A 406 9.89 24.98 3.84
C ALA A 406 10.38 23.78 4.67
N GLU A 407 9.74 23.47 5.80
CA GLU A 407 10.06 22.26 6.58
C GLU A 407 9.73 20.98 5.80
N VAL A 408 8.64 20.96 5.03
CA VAL A 408 8.28 19.81 4.16
C VAL A 408 9.27 19.63 3.02
N PHE A 409 9.58 20.67 2.25
CA PHE A 409 10.58 20.61 1.16
C PHE A 409 11.97 20.21 1.70
N ARG A 410 12.37 20.71 2.88
CA ARG A 410 13.62 20.30 3.55
C ARG A 410 13.65 18.81 3.87
N ILE A 411 12.54 18.24 4.35
CA ILE A 411 12.42 16.80 4.64
C ILE A 411 12.44 15.97 3.35
N ILE A 412 11.81 16.45 2.27
CA ILE A 412 11.82 15.83 0.95
C ILE A 412 13.24 15.80 0.38
N GLU A 413 13.96 16.92 0.41
CA GLU A 413 15.32 16.99 -0.14
C GLU A 413 16.32 16.17 0.70
N GLU A 414 16.18 16.18 2.04
CA GLU A 414 16.89 15.23 2.93
C GLU A 414 16.60 13.75 2.62
N GLN A 415 15.46 13.42 1.98
CA GLN A 415 15.15 12.06 1.54
C GLN A 415 15.69 11.79 0.12
N LYS A 416 15.55 12.72 -0.83
CA LYS A 416 16.13 12.59 -2.17
C LYS A 416 17.64 12.35 -2.12
N GLN A 417 18.36 13.16 -1.33
CA GLN A 417 19.81 12.99 -1.18
C GLN A 417 20.18 11.60 -0.62
N ARG A 418 19.39 11.06 0.32
CA ARG A 418 19.57 9.70 0.85
C ARG A 418 19.22 8.61 -0.17
N ILE A 419 18.23 8.83 -1.03
CA ILE A 419 17.88 7.91 -2.12
C ILE A 419 19.03 7.86 -3.13
N GLU A 420 19.59 9.01 -3.49
CA GLU A 420 20.75 9.11 -4.40
C GLU A 420 22.00 8.46 -3.80
N GLU A 421 22.33 8.73 -2.52
CA GLU A 421 23.38 8.02 -1.78
C GLU A 421 23.18 6.48 -1.76
N LYS A 422 21.92 6.03 -1.74
CA LYS A 422 21.59 4.59 -1.80
C LYS A 422 21.68 4.03 -3.21
N HIS A 423 21.29 4.76 -4.24
CA HIS A 423 21.46 4.35 -5.64
C HIS A 423 22.95 4.21 -6.00
N GLN A 424 23.79 5.15 -5.58
CA GLN A 424 25.24 5.08 -5.78
C GLN A 424 25.87 3.89 -5.02
N LEU A 425 25.38 3.58 -3.81
CA LEU A 425 25.80 2.39 -3.06
C LEU A 425 25.33 1.09 -3.72
N ILE A 426 24.12 1.03 -4.28
CA ILE A 426 23.60 -0.13 -5.01
C ILE A 426 24.48 -0.40 -6.25
N ALA A 427 24.73 0.61 -7.08
CA ALA A 427 25.57 0.46 -8.28
C ALA A 427 27.00 -0.04 -7.94
N LEU A 428 27.58 0.44 -6.83
CA LEU A 428 28.88 -0.05 -6.34
C LEU A 428 28.83 -1.52 -5.88
N LEU A 429 27.75 -1.94 -5.23
CA LEU A 429 27.55 -3.33 -4.79
C LEU A 429 27.28 -4.26 -5.97
N GLU A 430 26.58 -3.80 -7.01
CA GLU A 430 26.32 -4.56 -8.23
C GLU A 430 27.61 -4.86 -9.01
N ASP A 431 28.50 -3.88 -9.18
CA ASP A 431 29.82 -4.09 -9.79
C ASP A 431 30.68 -5.08 -8.96
N GLN A 432 30.76 -4.90 -7.64
CA GLN A 432 31.46 -5.85 -6.76
C GLN A 432 30.90 -7.28 -6.87
N LEU A 433 29.58 -7.41 -6.94
CA LEU A 433 28.88 -8.70 -7.06
C LEU A 433 29.10 -9.33 -8.45
N GLN A 434 29.21 -8.53 -9.51
CA GLN A 434 29.54 -8.99 -10.86
C GLN A 434 31.01 -9.43 -10.99
N GLN A 435 31.94 -8.68 -10.39
CA GLN A 435 33.34 -9.09 -10.26
C GLN A 435 33.46 -10.42 -9.50
N ARG A 436 32.72 -10.57 -8.39
CA ARG A 436 32.74 -11.79 -7.58
C ARG A 436 32.10 -12.99 -8.29
N LYS A 437 31.01 -12.80 -9.05
CA LYS A 437 30.43 -13.82 -9.95
C LYS A 437 31.45 -14.29 -10.99
N THR A 438 32.21 -13.37 -11.58
CA THR A 438 33.25 -13.69 -12.58
C THR A 438 34.38 -14.51 -11.96
N GLN A 439 34.85 -14.11 -10.77
CA GLN A 439 35.89 -14.83 -10.03
C GLN A 439 35.43 -16.23 -9.60
N LEU A 440 34.16 -16.40 -9.22
CA LEU A 440 33.57 -17.70 -8.90
C LEU A 440 33.44 -18.62 -10.13
N ARG A 441 33.18 -18.10 -11.33
CA ARG A 441 33.15 -18.91 -12.56
C ARG A 441 34.51 -19.51 -12.88
N MET A 442 35.57 -18.69 -12.84
CA MET A 442 36.94 -19.17 -13.04
C MET A 442 37.32 -20.27 -12.04
N GLN A 443 36.94 -20.12 -10.77
CA GLN A 443 37.17 -21.15 -9.75
C GLN A 443 36.33 -22.41 -9.97
N LEU A 444 35.15 -22.31 -10.61
CA LEU A 444 34.34 -23.47 -10.94
C LEU A 444 34.98 -24.27 -12.09
N GLU A 445 35.48 -23.57 -13.12
CA GLU A 445 36.21 -24.14 -14.26
C GLU A 445 37.50 -24.86 -13.79
N GLU A 446 38.33 -24.22 -12.95
CA GLU A 446 39.52 -24.87 -12.35
C GLU A 446 39.18 -26.14 -11.54
N ASN A 447 38.04 -26.14 -10.83
CA ASN A 447 37.60 -27.32 -10.06
C ASN A 447 37.06 -28.44 -10.97
N GLN A 448 36.46 -28.12 -12.12
CA GLN A 448 36.00 -29.11 -13.10
C GLN A 448 37.20 -29.81 -13.77
N ASP A 449 38.21 -29.06 -14.22
CA ASP A 449 39.46 -29.61 -14.76
C ASP A 449 40.17 -30.54 -13.73
N LEU A 450 40.17 -30.13 -12.45
CA LEU A 450 40.70 -30.94 -11.35
C LEU A 450 39.89 -32.23 -11.11
N GLN A 451 38.56 -32.17 -11.20
CA GLN A 451 37.70 -33.35 -11.08
C GLN A 451 37.91 -34.33 -12.23
N GLU A 452 37.98 -33.88 -13.49
CA GLU A 452 38.27 -34.77 -14.62
C GLU A 452 39.65 -35.43 -14.49
N SER A 453 40.68 -34.68 -14.06
CA SER A 453 42.02 -35.22 -13.81
C SER A 453 42.04 -36.26 -12.69
N LEU A 454 41.24 -36.08 -11.63
CA LEU A 454 41.07 -37.06 -10.55
C LEU A 454 40.32 -38.31 -11.03
N GLN A 455 39.27 -38.14 -11.83
CA GLN A 455 38.44 -39.24 -12.31
C GLN A 455 39.20 -40.14 -13.29
N GLN A 456 40.00 -39.57 -14.19
CA GLN A 456 40.93 -40.34 -15.05
C GLN A 456 41.96 -41.12 -14.22
N LYS A 457 42.51 -40.53 -13.15
CA LYS A 457 43.44 -41.22 -12.25
C LYS A 457 42.78 -42.36 -11.48
N GLN A 458 41.53 -42.20 -11.05
CA GLN A 458 40.77 -43.29 -10.41
C GLN A 458 40.54 -44.44 -11.38
N GLN A 459 40.11 -44.18 -12.62
CA GLN A 459 39.94 -45.22 -13.64
C GLN A 459 41.24 -46.01 -13.90
N GLN A 460 42.37 -45.31 -14.07
CA GLN A 460 43.68 -45.97 -14.23
C GLN A 460 44.08 -46.81 -13.00
N HIS A 461 43.67 -46.41 -11.79
CA HIS A 461 43.94 -47.15 -10.56
C HIS A 461 43.04 -48.39 -10.41
N GLU A 462 41.77 -48.31 -10.80
CA GLU A 462 40.85 -49.45 -10.82
C GLU A 462 41.24 -50.49 -11.87
N GLU A 463 41.65 -50.08 -13.07
CA GLU A 463 42.19 -50.98 -14.09
C GLU A 463 43.46 -51.69 -13.61
N ALA A 464 44.37 -50.97 -12.95
CA ALA A 464 45.58 -51.55 -12.34
C ALA A 464 45.23 -52.54 -11.22
N LEU A 465 44.27 -52.21 -10.35
CA LEU A 465 43.78 -53.11 -9.29
C LEU A 465 43.12 -54.38 -9.87
N LEU A 466 42.30 -54.26 -10.91
CA LEU A 466 41.68 -55.39 -11.59
C LEU A 466 42.71 -56.31 -12.26
N HIS A 467 43.76 -55.73 -12.84
CA HIS A 467 44.87 -56.49 -13.42
C HIS A 467 45.75 -57.16 -12.33
N LEU A 468 45.90 -56.52 -11.17
CA LEU A 468 46.60 -57.09 -10.02
C LEU A 468 45.81 -58.23 -9.36
N GLN A 469 44.49 -58.09 -9.20
CA GLN A 469 43.61 -59.13 -8.66
C GLN A 469 43.60 -60.39 -9.53
N LYS A 470 43.55 -60.26 -10.86
CA LYS A 470 43.66 -61.41 -11.78
C LYS A 470 45.00 -62.14 -11.64
N SER A 471 46.09 -61.41 -11.45
CA SER A 471 47.43 -61.96 -11.17
C SER A 471 47.50 -62.67 -9.81
N LEU A 472 46.87 -62.10 -8.77
CA LEU A 472 46.79 -62.68 -7.42
C LEU A 472 45.97 -63.98 -7.39
N GLN A 473 44.78 -64.01 -8.00
CA GLN A 473 43.95 -65.23 -8.06
C GLN A 473 44.66 -66.37 -8.80
N GLN A 474 45.44 -66.06 -9.84
CA GLN A 474 46.22 -67.07 -10.57
C GLN A 474 47.40 -67.61 -9.74
N LYS A 475 47.94 -66.82 -8.80
CA LYS A 475 48.97 -67.28 -7.83
C LYS A 475 48.39 -67.99 -6.60
N GLN A 476 47.22 -67.60 -6.11
CA GLN A 476 46.60 -68.25 -4.93
C GLN A 476 46.31 -69.73 -5.19
N ARG A 477 45.87 -70.09 -6.40
CA ARG A 477 45.73 -71.49 -6.85
C ARG A 477 47.04 -72.29 -6.92
N GLN A 478 48.20 -71.68 -6.69
CA GLN A 478 49.49 -72.36 -6.56
C GLN A 478 50.05 -72.30 -5.11
N HIS A 479 49.26 -71.83 -4.14
CA HIS A 479 49.72 -71.63 -2.76
C HIS A 479 48.89 -72.38 -1.71
N GLU A 480 47.64 -72.74 -2.01
CA GLU A 480 46.74 -73.46 -1.09
C GLU A 480 47.17 -74.92 -0.78
N GLU A 481 48.13 -75.49 -1.51
CA GLU A 481 48.68 -76.84 -1.22
C GLU A 481 49.85 -76.85 -0.20
N ALA A 482 50.37 -75.69 0.22
CA ALA A 482 51.72 -75.62 0.83
C ALA A 482 51.79 -75.50 2.36
N LEU A 483 50.93 -74.69 3.00
CA LEU A 483 50.89 -74.46 4.46
C LEU A 483 49.43 -74.27 4.89
N LEU A 484 48.87 -74.88 5.93
CA LEU A 484 49.38 -75.74 7.01
C LEU A 484 50.45 -75.12 7.94
N GLN A 485 50.09 -75.00 9.22
CA GLN A 485 50.85 -74.55 10.40
C GLN A 485 50.89 -73.04 10.72
N LEU A 486 50.16 -72.74 11.81
CA LEU A 486 50.52 -71.84 12.94
C LEU A 486 50.42 -70.32 12.81
N LYS A 487 49.45 -69.78 13.59
CA LYS A 487 49.58 -68.64 14.53
C LYS A 487 49.64 -67.19 13.97
N VAL A 488 49.11 -66.16 14.64
CA VAL A 488 48.07 -66.05 15.72
C VAL A 488 47.71 -64.54 15.88
N VAL A 489 46.42 -64.18 16.05
CA VAL A 489 45.86 -62.95 16.74
C VAL A 489 46.34 -61.57 16.21
N GLU A 490 45.69 -60.41 16.29
CA GLU A 490 44.45 -59.77 16.84
C GLU A 490 43.95 -58.82 15.70
N GLU A 491 42.76 -58.23 15.57
CA GLU A 491 41.39 -58.27 16.15
C GLU A 491 40.48 -57.49 15.11
N ASN A 492 39.17 -57.20 15.21
CA ASN A 492 38.03 -57.47 16.10
C ASN A 492 36.74 -57.30 15.25
N LYS A 493 35.72 -58.18 15.34
CA LYS A 493 34.32 -57.81 15.05
C LYS A 493 33.27 -58.86 15.42
N SER A 494 32.06 -58.36 15.68
CA SER A 494 30.74 -58.96 15.41
C SER A 494 30.26 -60.19 16.21
N ALA A 495 29.39 -59.89 17.18
CA ALA A 495 28.00 -60.37 17.24
C ALA A 495 27.71 -61.89 17.17
N GLN A 496 27.60 -62.55 18.33
CA GLN A 496 26.63 -63.65 18.51
C GLN A 496 26.12 -63.93 19.95
N GLU A 497 26.36 -63.06 20.95
CA GLU A 497 26.14 -63.42 22.38
C GLU A 497 24.98 -62.71 23.12
N LEU A 498 24.31 -61.70 22.55
CA LEU A 498 23.21 -60.97 23.24
C LEU A 498 21.79 -61.29 22.74
N GLU A 499 21.63 -62.30 21.88
CA GLU A 499 20.31 -62.75 21.40
C GLU A 499 19.61 -63.73 22.38
N GLN A 500 20.28 -64.10 23.48
CA GLN A 500 19.87 -65.21 24.35
C GLN A 500 19.38 -64.81 25.76
N GLU A 501 19.74 -63.63 26.28
CA GLU A 501 19.18 -63.11 27.54
C GLU A 501 17.82 -62.40 27.36
N LEU A 502 17.59 -61.78 26.19
CA LEU A 502 16.41 -60.95 25.93
C LEU A 502 15.06 -61.69 26.05
N LYS A 503 15.07 -63.03 25.96
CA LYS A 503 13.87 -63.89 26.04
C LYS A 503 13.43 -64.27 27.46
N VAL A 504 14.25 -64.03 28.49
CA VAL A 504 13.90 -64.40 29.87
C VAL A 504 13.12 -63.28 30.58
N LEU A 505 13.56 -62.03 30.41
CA LEU A 505 12.97 -60.85 31.06
C LEU A 505 11.55 -60.49 30.56
N GLN A 506 11.15 -60.95 29.37
CA GLN A 506 9.82 -60.68 28.81
C GLN A 506 8.65 -61.33 29.58
N SER A 507 8.92 -62.28 30.48
CA SER A 507 7.88 -62.99 31.25
C SER A 507 7.44 -62.28 32.54
N GLU A 508 8.25 -61.38 33.10
CA GLU A 508 8.05 -60.85 34.46
C GLU A 508 7.24 -59.54 34.50
N VAL A 509 7.30 -58.76 33.41
CA VAL A 509 6.61 -57.45 33.30
C VAL A 509 5.08 -57.57 33.34
N GLY A 510 4.52 -58.65 32.79
CA GLY A 510 3.07 -58.87 32.71
C GLY A 510 2.36 -59.06 34.05
N SER A 511 3.11 -59.27 35.15
CA SER A 511 2.54 -59.53 36.48
C SER A 511 2.05 -58.25 37.19
N LYS A 512 2.68 -57.08 36.93
CA LYS A 512 2.41 -55.84 37.68
C LYS A 512 1.30 -54.96 37.10
N THR A 513 0.78 -55.28 35.91
CA THR A 513 -0.22 -54.46 35.21
C THR A 513 -1.62 -54.50 35.83
N HIS A 514 -1.88 -55.41 36.77
CA HIS A 514 -3.22 -55.64 37.34
C HIS A 514 -3.55 -54.85 38.62
N GLU A 515 -2.56 -54.39 39.40
CA GLU A 515 -2.83 -53.73 40.69
C GLU A 515 -3.24 -52.25 40.54
N ILE A 516 -2.68 -51.55 39.55
CA ILE A 516 -2.93 -50.10 39.32
C ILE A 516 -4.40 -49.84 38.89
N TYR A 517 -5.04 -50.81 38.25
CA TYR A 517 -6.45 -50.71 37.83
C TYR A 517 -7.44 -50.65 39.00
N ALA A 518 -7.05 -51.05 40.22
CA ALA A 518 -7.94 -51.08 41.38
C ALA A 518 -8.12 -49.71 42.07
N LEU A 519 -7.16 -48.79 41.94
CA LEU A 519 -7.15 -47.54 42.71
C LEU A 519 -7.92 -46.38 42.07
N HIS A 520 -7.99 -46.31 40.74
CA HIS A 520 -8.68 -45.22 40.05
C HIS A 520 -10.22 -45.25 40.16
N SER A 521 -10.81 -46.38 40.56
CA SER A 521 -12.27 -46.57 40.57
C SER A 521 -13.01 -45.88 41.73
N ALA A 522 -12.30 -45.31 42.72
CA ALA A 522 -12.88 -45.02 44.04
C ALA A 522 -12.98 -43.52 44.44
N LEU A 523 -12.39 -42.59 43.67
CA LEU A 523 -12.18 -41.21 44.13
C LEU A 523 -12.77 -40.12 43.21
N SER A 524 -13.63 -40.49 42.26
CA SER A 524 -14.26 -39.56 41.30
C SER A 524 -15.75 -39.26 41.58
N GLN A 525 -16.19 -39.36 42.84
CA GLN A 525 -17.53 -38.93 43.24
C GLN A 525 -17.55 -38.08 44.52
N LYS A 526 -18.19 -36.90 44.37
CA LYS A 526 -18.71 -35.96 45.37
C LYS A 526 -17.76 -34.96 46.04
N GLU A 527 -18.10 -33.69 45.73
CA GLU A 527 -18.21 -32.55 46.65
C GLU A 527 -16.89 -31.92 47.20
N GLY A 528 -16.67 -30.61 47.07
CA GLY A 528 -17.52 -29.59 46.42
C GLY A 528 -16.84 -28.22 46.21
N VAL A 529 -17.40 -27.44 45.30
CA VAL A 529 -16.91 -26.11 44.89
C VAL A 529 -17.75 -25.02 45.57
N LEU A 530 -17.38 -24.60 46.79
CA LEU A 530 -18.02 -23.46 47.48
C LEU A 530 -17.23 -22.98 48.72
N GLU A 531 -16.17 -22.18 48.53
CA GLU A 531 -15.72 -21.20 49.56
C GLU A 531 -14.59 -20.23 49.12
N GLN A 532 -13.61 -20.65 48.32
CA GLN A 532 -12.32 -19.95 48.27
C GLN A 532 -12.27 -18.57 47.56
N GLN A 533 -13.29 -18.12 46.83
CA GLN A 533 -13.23 -16.86 46.09
C GLN A 533 -13.21 -15.59 46.97
N TYR A 534 -13.71 -15.62 48.20
CA TYR A 534 -13.78 -14.41 49.06
C TYR A 534 -12.44 -13.98 49.69
N SER A 535 -11.42 -14.86 49.69
CA SER A 535 -10.17 -14.60 50.42
C SER A 535 -9.13 -13.74 49.66
N VAL A 536 -9.22 -13.69 48.32
CA VAL A 536 -8.17 -13.10 47.46
C VAL A 536 -8.30 -11.58 47.33
N MET A 537 -9.50 -11.08 47.00
CA MET A 537 -9.71 -9.63 46.75
C MET A 537 -9.45 -8.76 48.00
N ALA A 538 -9.71 -9.31 49.19
CA ALA A 538 -9.44 -8.63 50.46
C ALA A 538 -7.93 -8.40 50.71
N ARG A 539 -7.07 -9.29 50.21
CA ARG A 539 -5.60 -9.17 50.35
C ARG A 539 -5.02 -8.14 49.39
N MET A 540 -5.50 -8.10 48.14
CA MET A 540 -5.00 -7.15 47.13
C MET A 540 -5.24 -5.67 47.52
N ARG A 541 -6.43 -5.31 48.02
CA ARG A 541 -6.77 -3.91 48.36
C ARG A 541 -5.91 -3.28 49.47
N ASN A 542 -5.23 -4.10 50.28
CA ASN A 542 -4.45 -3.62 51.41
C ASN A 542 -2.92 -3.69 51.25
N SER A 543 -2.38 -4.28 50.18
CA SER A 543 -0.92 -4.33 49.99
C SER A 543 -0.29 -2.93 49.85
N LEU A 544 0.92 -2.76 50.38
CA LEU A 544 1.70 -1.53 50.16
C LEU A 544 2.18 -1.43 48.70
N SER A 545 2.46 -2.56 48.04
CA SER A 545 2.97 -2.60 46.67
C SER A 545 1.99 -1.99 45.66
N TRP A 546 0.68 -2.18 45.82
CA TRP A 546 -0.31 -1.55 44.95
C TRP A 546 -0.36 -0.02 45.14
N LYS A 547 -0.31 0.43 46.40
CA LYS A 547 -0.33 1.86 46.77
C LYS A 547 0.96 2.59 46.34
N LEU A 548 2.08 1.88 46.24
CA LEU A 548 3.37 2.40 45.74
C LEU A 548 3.47 2.41 44.21
N THR A 549 2.92 1.42 43.50
CA THR A 549 3.12 1.26 42.05
C THR A 549 2.09 1.96 41.17
N MET A 550 0.89 2.24 41.68
CA MET A 550 -0.19 2.89 40.90
C MET A 550 0.22 4.21 40.22
N PRO A 551 0.93 5.16 40.87
CA PRO A 551 1.35 6.41 40.21
C PRO A 551 2.37 6.16 39.09
N VAL A 552 3.31 5.23 39.29
CA VAL A 552 4.33 4.86 38.30
C VAL A 552 3.69 4.20 37.09
N ARG A 553 2.68 3.35 37.31
CA ARG A 553 1.88 2.73 36.25
C ARG A 553 1.08 3.76 35.46
N MET A 554 0.39 4.70 36.12
CA MET A 554 -0.32 5.80 35.46
C MET A 554 0.61 6.65 34.58
N VAL A 555 1.76 7.08 35.11
CA VAL A 555 2.73 7.87 34.33
C VAL A 555 3.30 7.06 33.16
N GLY A 556 3.60 5.77 33.35
CA GLY A 556 4.03 4.88 32.28
C GLY A 556 2.99 4.70 31.17
N ARG A 557 1.69 4.72 31.52
CA ARG A 557 0.57 4.67 30.56
C ARG A 557 0.38 5.97 29.78
N VAL A 558 0.50 7.12 30.45
CA VAL A 558 0.43 8.44 29.79
C VAL A 558 1.58 8.61 28.79
N VAL A 559 2.80 8.17 29.14
CA VAL A 559 3.98 8.21 28.25
C VAL A 559 3.88 7.23 27.06
N ARG A 560 2.89 6.31 27.07
CA ARG A 560 2.59 5.37 25.97
C ARG A 560 1.22 5.59 25.31
N GLY A 561 0.56 6.72 25.59
CA GLY A 561 -0.71 7.05 24.93
C GLY A 561 -1.92 6.17 25.28
N GLU A 562 -1.87 5.38 26.37
CA GLU A 562 -2.94 4.42 26.77
C GLU A 562 -4.21 5.11 27.33
N PHE A 563 -4.68 6.19 26.71
CA PHE A 563 -5.73 7.08 27.22
C PHE A 563 -7.10 6.38 27.37
N GLY A 564 -7.45 5.42 26.50
CA GLY A 564 -8.67 4.62 26.66
C GLY A 564 -8.67 3.84 27.97
N VAL A 565 -7.58 3.14 28.27
CA VAL A 565 -7.43 2.39 29.54
C VAL A 565 -7.44 3.34 30.75
N ILE A 566 -6.91 4.56 30.62
CA ILE A 566 -6.98 5.58 31.68
C ILE A 566 -8.42 6.08 31.87
N ARG A 567 -9.17 6.31 30.79
CA ARG A 567 -10.59 6.70 30.81
C ARG A 567 -11.44 5.61 31.48
N ASP A 568 -11.29 4.36 31.06
CA ASP A 568 -12.12 3.27 31.54
C ASP A 568 -11.78 2.90 32.99
N PHE A 569 -10.50 2.97 33.38
CA PHE A 569 -10.07 2.81 34.78
C PHE A 569 -10.53 3.97 35.65
N THR A 570 -10.55 5.22 35.17
CA THR A 570 -11.13 6.34 35.95
C THR A 570 -12.64 6.24 36.04
N HIS A 571 -13.35 5.85 34.97
CA HIS A 571 -14.79 5.60 35.00
C HIS A 571 -15.15 4.54 36.05
N HIS A 572 -14.47 3.39 36.03
CA HIS A 572 -14.66 2.30 37.00
C HIS A 572 -14.22 2.65 38.44
N TYR A 573 -13.30 3.60 38.62
CA TYR A 573 -12.84 4.07 39.93
C TYR A 573 -13.74 5.16 40.53
N PHE A 574 -14.40 5.99 39.71
CA PHE A 574 -15.29 7.05 40.17
C PHE A 574 -16.74 6.61 40.39
N THR A 575 -17.21 5.55 39.73
CA THR A 575 -18.54 4.95 39.99
C THR A 575 -18.63 4.27 41.36
N HIS A 576 -17.52 3.77 41.92
CA HIS A 576 -17.48 3.10 43.23
C HIS A 576 -16.91 4.00 44.35
N LYS A 577 -17.71 4.97 44.78
CA LYS A 577 -17.34 5.97 45.80
C LYS A 577 -17.99 5.70 47.16
N PHE A 578 -17.20 5.56 48.24
CA PHE A 578 -17.72 5.70 49.61
C PHE A 578 -16.71 6.32 50.61
N SER A 579 -17.27 7.20 51.45
CA SER A 579 -16.77 7.86 52.67
C SER A 579 -15.37 7.54 53.23
N SER A 580 -14.54 8.58 53.41
CA SER A 580 -13.98 8.94 54.74
C SER A 580 -13.26 10.29 54.74
N ASN A 581 -13.38 11.06 55.84
CA ASN A 581 -12.77 12.38 55.98
C ASN A 581 -11.28 12.35 56.37
N ARG A 582 -10.39 12.75 55.46
CA ARG A 582 -9.13 13.51 55.72
C ARG A 582 -8.42 13.80 54.39
N SER A 583 -7.83 15.00 54.26
CA SER A 583 -7.25 15.49 53.00
C SER A 583 -6.07 14.65 52.49
N LEU A 584 -5.94 14.60 51.16
CA LEU A 584 -4.99 13.72 50.46
C LEU A 584 -3.52 14.13 50.70
N THR A 585 -3.27 15.44 50.77
CA THR A 585 -1.93 16.05 50.88
C THR A 585 -1.17 15.62 52.13
N ALA A 586 -1.85 15.52 53.28
CA ALA A 586 -1.22 15.15 54.55
C ALA A 586 -0.65 13.72 54.56
N LYS A 587 -1.24 12.80 53.78
CA LYS A 587 -0.78 11.40 53.72
C LYS A 587 0.44 11.23 52.80
N VAL A 588 0.50 11.98 51.70
CA VAL A 588 1.63 11.95 50.75
C VAL A 588 2.92 12.45 51.41
N TRP A 589 2.83 13.55 52.17
CA TRP A 589 4.01 14.19 52.77
C TRP A 589 4.69 13.34 53.87
N TYR A 590 3.92 12.52 54.60
CA TYR A 590 4.46 11.61 55.60
C TYR A 590 5.16 10.40 54.98
N ALA A 591 4.63 9.85 53.89
CA ALA A 591 5.27 8.76 53.15
C ALA A 591 6.62 9.19 52.56
N PHE A 592 6.71 10.43 52.06
CA PHE A 592 7.91 11.00 51.42
C PHE A 592 9.16 11.04 52.31
N ARG A 593 8.99 11.01 53.65
CA ARG A 593 10.07 11.30 54.60
C ARG A 593 10.74 10.06 55.22
N SER A 594 10.41 8.84 54.77
CA SER A 594 10.76 7.60 55.49
C SER A 594 11.70 6.62 54.77
N HIS A 595 11.82 6.62 53.43
CA HIS A 595 12.54 5.57 52.68
C HIS A 595 13.35 6.14 51.49
N PRO A 596 14.69 6.36 51.61
CA PRO A 596 15.49 7.05 50.59
C PRO A 596 15.93 6.24 49.35
N GLN A 597 15.81 4.91 49.34
CA GLN A 597 16.55 4.04 48.41
C GLN A 597 16.01 3.83 46.96
N PRO A 598 14.71 3.93 46.62
CA PRO A 598 14.21 3.38 45.34
C PRO A 598 14.51 4.24 44.09
N TYR A 599 15.01 5.47 44.24
CA TYR A 599 15.04 6.46 43.15
C TYR A 599 16.17 6.29 42.12
N ARG A 600 17.07 5.32 42.26
CA ARG A 600 18.18 5.09 41.31
C ARG A 600 17.71 4.68 39.90
N ALA A 601 16.58 3.98 39.77
CA ALA A 601 16.03 3.59 38.46
C ALA A 601 15.42 4.79 37.70
N LEU A 602 14.63 5.63 38.38
CA LEU A 602 14.16 6.92 37.84
C LEU A 602 15.35 7.77 37.40
N GLY A 603 16.37 7.86 38.26
CA GLY A 603 17.58 8.65 38.01
C GLY A 603 18.35 8.26 36.74
N ARG A 604 18.29 7.01 36.27
CA ARG A 604 18.92 6.60 34.99
C ARG A 604 18.14 7.11 33.77
N LYS A 605 16.84 6.80 33.65
CA LYS A 605 16.03 7.26 32.50
C LYS A 605 15.86 8.79 32.48
N ALA A 606 15.75 9.42 33.65
CA ALA A 606 15.79 10.87 33.76
C ALA A 606 17.16 11.46 33.37
N LYS A 607 18.29 10.82 33.72
CA LYS A 607 19.62 11.24 33.24
C LYS A 607 19.77 11.17 31.72
N THR A 608 19.14 10.20 31.04
CA THR A 608 19.19 10.16 29.57
C THR A 608 18.43 11.34 28.96
N ALA A 609 17.19 11.60 29.40
CA ALA A 609 16.41 12.73 28.91
C ALA A 609 17.05 14.09 29.26
N LEU A 610 17.43 14.31 30.52
CA LEU A 610 18.13 15.52 30.95
C LEU A 610 19.53 15.64 30.32
N GLY A 611 20.19 14.52 30.01
CA GLY A 611 21.48 14.47 29.34
C GLY A 611 21.41 14.82 27.85
N LEU A 612 20.28 14.56 27.19
CA LEU A 612 20.01 15.04 25.83
C LEU A 612 19.66 16.53 25.83
N VAL A 613 18.80 16.97 26.77
CA VAL A 613 18.45 18.39 26.97
C VAL A 613 19.69 19.23 27.30
N ALA A 614 20.52 18.80 28.25
CA ALA A 614 21.77 19.48 28.63
C ALA A 614 22.88 19.39 27.56
N LYS A 615 22.71 18.59 26.50
CA LYS A 615 23.56 18.54 25.30
C LYS A 615 22.91 19.20 24.08
N GLY A 616 21.77 19.88 24.25
CA GLY A 616 21.04 20.54 23.15
C GLY A 616 20.39 19.59 22.12
N ARG A 617 20.39 18.27 22.35
CA ARG A 617 19.88 17.25 21.41
C ARG A 617 18.35 17.08 21.51
N PHE A 618 17.63 18.19 21.34
CA PHE A 618 16.16 18.21 21.37
C PHE A 618 15.53 17.46 20.19
N SER A 619 16.23 17.36 19.04
CA SER A 619 15.80 16.58 17.87
C SER A 619 15.66 15.08 18.17
N GLU A 620 16.62 14.47 18.87
CA GLU A 620 16.58 13.05 19.27
C GLU A 620 15.46 12.77 20.28
N LEU A 621 15.19 13.71 21.19
CA LEU A 621 14.07 13.62 22.11
C LEU A 621 12.73 13.73 21.38
N LYS A 622 12.61 14.69 20.44
CA LYS A 622 11.42 14.93 19.61
C LYS A 622 11.16 13.78 18.63
N SER A 623 12.20 13.16 18.06
CA SER A 623 12.06 11.99 17.17
C SER A 623 11.72 10.71 17.92
N SER A 624 12.25 10.52 19.14
CA SER A 624 11.83 9.42 20.02
C SER A 624 10.35 9.54 20.41
N LEU A 625 9.92 10.73 20.84
CA LEU A 625 8.51 10.99 21.18
C LEU A 625 7.57 10.91 19.97
N ARG A 626 7.93 11.49 18.80
CA ARG A 626 7.14 11.37 17.56
C ARG A 626 7.02 9.92 17.08
N ARG A 627 8.07 9.10 17.22
CA ARG A 627 8.07 7.68 16.86
C ARG A 627 7.19 6.84 17.79
N THR A 628 7.23 7.08 19.11
CA THR A 628 6.25 6.46 20.02
C THR A 628 4.83 6.90 19.68
N ALA A 629 4.60 8.17 19.34
CA ALA A 629 3.28 8.67 18.95
C ALA A 629 2.76 8.03 17.65
N LYS A 630 3.60 7.91 16.61
CA LYS A 630 3.21 7.30 15.33
C LYS A 630 2.84 5.81 15.50
N ASN A 631 3.70 5.03 16.18
CA ASN A 631 3.42 3.64 16.53
C ASN A 631 2.20 3.43 17.46
N THR A 632 1.61 4.50 18.02
CA THR A 632 0.33 4.44 18.76
C THR A 632 -0.87 5.01 17.99
N ALA A 633 -0.64 5.77 16.91
CA ALA A 633 -1.70 6.18 15.97
C ALA A 633 -2.07 5.02 15.04
N ASP A 634 -1.07 4.25 14.60
CA ASP A 634 -1.23 3.08 13.71
C ASP A 634 -1.67 1.80 14.44
N ALA A 635 -2.02 1.89 15.73
CA ALA A 635 -2.47 0.75 16.53
C ALA A 635 -3.95 0.41 16.22
N PRO A 636 -4.30 -0.85 15.85
CA PRO A 636 -5.67 -1.21 15.50
C PRO A 636 -6.69 -0.85 16.58
N MET A 637 -7.73 -0.11 16.19
CA MET A 637 -8.80 0.30 17.11
C MET A 637 -9.51 -0.95 17.65
N PRO A 638 -9.71 -1.09 18.98
CA PRO A 638 -10.30 -2.30 19.53
C PRO A 638 -11.76 -2.45 19.09
N LEU A 639 -12.10 -3.59 18.49
CA LEU A 639 -13.45 -3.94 18.02
C LEU A 639 -14.53 -4.02 19.13
N THR A 640 -14.18 -3.71 20.39
CA THR A 640 -15.04 -3.78 21.58
C THR A 640 -16.23 -2.79 21.59
N HIS A 641 -16.44 -2.06 20.50
CA HIS A 641 -17.53 -1.11 20.28
C HIS A 641 -18.25 -1.31 18.94
N ILE A 642 -18.00 -2.43 18.26
CA ILE A 642 -18.58 -2.82 16.96
C ILE A 642 -19.36 -4.11 17.19
N ASP A 643 -20.56 -4.26 16.62
CA ASP A 643 -21.23 -5.56 16.62
C ASP A 643 -20.55 -6.50 15.62
N THR A 644 -20.10 -7.66 16.11
CA THR A 644 -19.43 -8.70 15.35
C THR A 644 -20.18 -10.04 15.42
N GLN A 645 -21.34 -10.10 16.10
CA GLN A 645 -22.23 -11.27 16.08
C GLN A 645 -23.03 -11.36 14.77
N HIS A 646 -23.25 -10.21 14.11
CA HIS A 646 -23.80 -10.12 12.77
C HIS A 646 -22.84 -9.33 11.86
N VAL A 647 -22.52 -9.86 10.68
CA VAL A 647 -21.63 -9.25 9.69
C VAL A 647 -22.40 -8.97 8.41
N VAL A 648 -22.23 -7.77 7.86
CA VAL A 648 -22.89 -7.37 6.60
C VAL A 648 -21.86 -7.33 5.47
N ILE A 649 -22.11 -8.11 4.42
CA ILE A 649 -21.25 -8.16 3.23
C ILE A 649 -21.86 -7.24 2.16
N LEU A 650 -21.16 -6.17 1.81
CA LEU A 650 -21.53 -5.26 0.73
C LEU A 650 -20.80 -5.69 -0.55
N ALA A 651 -21.55 -6.17 -1.54
CA ALA A 651 -21.01 -6.79 -2.74
C ALA A 651 -21.82 -6.42 -3.99
N SER A 652 -21.15 -6.28 -5.13
CA SER A 652 -21.80 -6.10 -6.42
C SER A 652 -22.36 -7.43 -6.95
N ARG A 653 -23.15 -7.40 -8.04
CA ARG A 653 -23.60 -8.63 -8.71
C ARG A 653 -22.45 -9.46 -9.31
N HIS A 654 -21.31 -8.84 -9.61
CA HIS A 654 -20.15 -9.53 -10.19
C HIS A 654 -19.17 -10.07 -9.14
N THR A 655 -19.25 -9.64 -7.87
CA THR A 655 -18.44 -10.21 -6.76
C THR A 655 -19.19 -11.21 -5.87
N LEU A 656 -20.40 -11.63 -6.28
CA LEU A 656 -21.26 -12.55 -5.53
C LEU A 656 -20.58 -13.88 -5.14
N TYR A 657 -19.71 -14.45 -5.99
CA TYR A 657 -18.94 -15.66 -5.63
C TYR A 657 -18.08 -15.45 -4.37
N VAL A 658 -17.38 -14.32 -4.29
CA VAL A 658 -16.55 -13.97 -3.13
C VAL A 658 -17.42 -13.67 -1.90
N ALA A 659 -18.56 -13.01 -2.09
CA ALA A 659 -19.53 -12.78 -1.03
C ALA A 659 -20.07 -14.11 -0.44
N HIS A 660 -20.38 -15.10 -1.28
CA HIS A 660 -20.79 -16.43 -0.84
C HIS A 660 -19.64 -17.20 -0.15
N ARG A 661 -18.37 -17.04 -0.58
CA ARG A 661 -17.21 -17.63 0.14
C ARG A 661 -17.06 -17.05 1.54
N VAL A 662 -17.09 -15.72 1.68
CA VAL A 662 -17.03 -15.00 2.96
C VAL A 662 -18.21 -15.42 3.84
N GLN A 663 -19.44 -15.46 3.29
CA GLN A 663 -20.65 -15.87 4.01
C GLN A 663 -20.55 -17.29 4.56
N LYS A 664 -20.07 -18.26 3.76
CA LYS A 664 -19.89 -19.65 4.20
C LYS A 664 -18.98 -19.73 5.44
N SER A 665 -17.78 -19.13 5.35
CA SER A 665 -16.78 -19.21 6.42
C SER A 665 -17.19 -18.47 7.70
N LEU A 666 -18.10 -17.50 7.62
CA LEU A 666 -18.75 -16.85 8.77
C LEU A 666 -19.90 -17.68 9.35
N ALA A 667 -20.71 -18.32 8.50
CA ALA A 667 -21.81 -19.18 8.93
C ALA A 667 -21.31 -20.48 9.58
N ASP A 668 -20.21 -21.06 9.08
CA ASP A 668 -19.56 -22.27 9.60
C ASP A 668 -19.05 -22.10 11.05
N ILE A 669 -18.84 -20.85 11.51
CA ILE A 669 -18.48 -20.51 12.90
C ILE A 669 -19.67 -19.94 13.71
N GLY A 670 -20.87 -19.93 13.14
CA GLY A 670 -22.11 -19.55 13.83
C GLY A 670 -22.44 -18.05 13.87
N LEU A 671 -21.76 -17.22 13.07
CA LEU A 671 -22.09 -15.78 12.98
C LEU A 671 -23.28 -15.54 12.04
N GLY A 672 -24.06 -14.51 12.35
CA GLY A 672 -25.11 -14.02 11.46
C GLY A 672 -24.51 -13.28 10.26
N VAL A 673 -25.06 -13.49 9.07
CA VAL A 673 -24.55 -12.84 7.84
C VAL A 673 -25.70 -12.34 6.97
N THR A 674 -25.58 -11.12 6.44
CA THR A 674 -26.45 -10.59 5.39
C THR A 674 -25.60 -10.08 4.22
N ILE A 675 -25.95 -10.44 2.99
CA ILE A 675 -25.36 -9.86 1.77
C ILE A 675 -26.28 -8.73 1.29
N ILE A 676 -25.71 -7.56 0.97
CA ILE A 676 -26.39 -6.39 0.42
C ILE A 676 -25.69 -5.85 -0.83
N HIS A 677 -26.45 -5.19 -1.70
CA HIS A 677 -25.96 -4.66 -2.99
C HIS A 677 -25.85 -3.14 -3.06
N ALA A 678 -26.33 -2.44 -2.03
CA ALA A 678 -26.17 -1.00 -1.85
C ALA A 678 -26.10 -0.72 -0.35
N TYR A 679 -25.24 0.21 0.06
CA TYR A 679 -25.17 0.66 1.44
C TYR A 679 -26.33 1.61 1.78
N SER A 680 -26.71 1.68 3.05
CA SER A 680 -27.63 2.69 3.55
C SER A 680 -27.32 3.02 5.01
N SER A 681 -26.96 4.28 5.26
CA SER A 681 -26.67 4.81 6.60
C SER A 681 -27.85 4.79 7.57
N ILE A 682 -29.07 4.59 7.08
CA ILE A 682 -30.29 4.41 7.90
C ILE A 682 -30.42 2.95 8.39
N ALA A 683 -29.81 1.99 7.69
CA ALA A 683 -29.82 0.56 8.02
C ALA A 683 -28.54 0.09 8.73
N ASP A 684 -27.51 0.94 8.83
CA ASP A 684 -26.31 0.66 9.63
C ASP A 684 -26.61 0.81 11.13
N SER A 685 -26.52 -0.29 11.88
CA SER A 685 -26.65 -0.32 13.35
C SER A 685 -25.31 -0.28 14.09
N GLY A 686 -24.21 -0.07 13.35
CA GLY A 686 -22.83 -0.04 13.85
C GLY A 686 -22.09 -1.38 13.70
N GLN A 687 -22.66 -2.34 12.99
CA GLN A 687 -22.08 -3.67 12.79
C GLN A 687 -20.80 -3.66 11.91
N MET A 688 -20.01 -4.73 11.99
CA MET A 688 -18.90 -4.96 11.08
C MET A 688 -19.40 -5.21 9.65
N HIS A 689 -18.82 -4.48 8.70
CA HIS A 689 -19.04 -4.67 7.28
C HIS A 689 -17.80 -5.25 6.59
N ILE A 690 -18.01 -6.11 5.60
CA ILE A 690 -16.98 -6.53 4.63
C ILE A 690 -17.42 -6.01 3.27
N VAL A 691 -16.67 -5.08 2.69
CA VAL A 691 -17.01 -4.42 1.42
C VAL A 691 -16.10 -4.92 0.32
N ILE A 692 -16.67 -5.57 -0.69
CA ILE A 692 -15.91 -6.19 -1.78
C ILE A 692 -15.92 -5.25 -2.98
N CYS A 693 -14.73 -4.81 -3.42
CA CYS A 693 -14.52 -3.68 -4.33
C CYS A 693 -15.12 -2.36 -3.78
N PRO A 694 -14.59 -1.80 -2.67
CA PRO A 694 -15.17 -0.61 -2.02
C PRO A 694 -15.17 0.65 -2.90
N GLN A 695 -14.32 0.73 -3.93
CA GLN A 695 -14.33 1.76 -4.97
C GLN A 695 -15.62 1.77 -5.82
N MET A 696 -16.40 0.68 -5.82
CA MET A 696 -17.64 0.56 -6.60
C MET A 696 -18.87 1.13 -5.88
N PHE A 697 -18.73 1.72 -4.68
CA PHE A 697 -19.85 2.23 -3.89
C PHE A 697 -19.69 3.73 -3.59
N PRO A 698 -20.73 4.57 -3.82
CA PRO A 698 -20.65 6.02 -3.61
C PRO A 698 -20.64 6.41 -2.12
N GLU A 699 -21.18 5.55 -1.25
CA GLU A 699 -21.10 5.66 0.20
C GLU A 699 -20.56 4.35 0.78
N LEU A 700 -19.75 4.45 1.84
CA LEU A 700 -19.14 3.32 2.54
C LEU A 700 -19.52 3.31 4.03
N PRO A 701 -19.79 2.14 4.62
CA PRO A 701 -20.01 1.99 6.06
C PRO A 701 -18.82 2.49 6.88
N LYS A 702 -19.09 2.97 8.09
CA LYS A 702 -18.02 3.47 8.99
C LYS A 702 -17.10 2.37 9.49
N ASN A 703 -17.67 1.21 9.79
CA ASN A 703 -17.00 0.07 10.41
C ASN A 703 -16.76 -1.03 9.38
N PHE A 704 -15.77 -0.84 8.48
CA PHE A 704 -15.60 -1.71 7.31
C PHE A 704 -14.20 -2.32 7.14
N VAL A 705 -14.19 -3.54 6.63
CA VAL A 705 -13.03 -4.21 6.03
C VAL A 705 -13.14 -4.09 4.52
N ALA A 706 -12.07 -3.67 3.85
CA ALA A 706 -12.00 -3.64 2.40
C ALA A 706 -11.57 -5.01 1.87
N PHE A 707 -12.26 -5.56 0.87
CA PHE A 707 -11.73 -6.61 0.02
C PHE A 707 -11.31 -5.97 -1.31
N GLN A 708 -10.00 -5.78 -1.44
CA GLN A 708 -9.30 -5.30 -2.63
C GLN A 708 -9.41 -6.37 -3.71
N MET A 709 -9.78 -5.98 -4.94
CA MET A 709 -9.75 -6.90 -6.10
C MET A 709 -9.21 -6.29 -7.41
N GLU A 710 -8.56 -5.12 -7.36
CA GLU A 710 -7.97 -4.48 -8.56
C GLU A 710 -6.52 -4.96 -8.78
N GLN A 711 -6.09 -5.09 -10.04
CA GLN A 711 -4.74 -5.61 -10.36
C GLN A 711 -3.67 -4.52 -10.33
N SER A 712 -2.62 -4.68 -9.52
CA SER A 712 -1.51 -3.71 -9.39
C SER A 712 -0.68 -3.50 -10.66
N ILE A 713 -0.75 -4.45 -11.60
CA ILE A 713 -0.06 -4.42 -12.90
C ILE A 713 -0.50 -3.23 -13.76
N ASN A 714 -1.70 -2.67 -13.54
CA ASN A 714 -2.10 -1.41 -14.15
C ASN A 714 -2.39 -0.35 -13.06
N PRO A 715 -1.48 0.61 -12.82
CA PRO A 715 -1.59 1.55 -11.71
C PRO A 715 -2.77 2.52 -11.83
N ARG A 716 -3.45 2.60 -12.98
CA ARG A 716 -4.65 3.44 -13.17
C ARG A 716 -5.79 3.11 -12.18
N TRP A 717 -5.83 1.88 -11.68
CA TRP A 717 -6.82 1.44 -10.70
C TRP A 717 -6.49 1.86 -9.26
N PHE A 718 -5.25 2.28 -9.00
CA PHE A 718 -4.74 2.66 -7.67
C PHE A 718 -4.60 4.18 -7.55
N THR A 719 -5.73 4.88 -7.63
CA THR A 719 -5.78 6.33 -7.46
C THR A 719 -5.61 6.74 -6.00
N THR A 720 -5.29 8.02 -5.77
CA THR A 720 -5.16 8.63 -4.43
C THR A 720 -6.42 8.41 -3.59
N GLU A 721 -7.60 8.49 -4.22
CA GLU A 721 -8.90 8.31 -3.58
C GLU A 721 -9.10 6.85 -3.15
N TYR A 722 -8.67 5.87 -3.96
CA TYR A 722 -8.72 4.47 -3.59
C TYR A 722 -7.74 4.13 -2.46
N PHE A 723 -6.52 4.70 -2.48
CA PHE A 723 -5.61 4.59 -1.33
C PHE A 723 -6.21 5.19 -0.06
N ALA A 724 -6.92 6.33 -0.13
CA ALA A 724 -7.62 6.91 1.02
C ALA A 724 -8.80 6.05 1.52
N ILE A 725 -9.47 5.30 0.63
CA ILE A 725 -10.46 4.27 1.01
C ILE A 725 -9.77 3.12 1.76
N LEU A 726 -8.66 2.60 1.24
CA LEU A 726 -7.91 1.50 1.87
C LEU A 726 -7.27 1.92 3.21
N GLU A 727 -6.81 3.16 3.34
CA GLU A 727 -6.30 3.70 4.61
C GLU A 727 -7.42 3.79 5.67
N ARG A 728 -8.64 4.17 5.28
CA ARG A 728 -9.80 4.24 6.18
C ARG A 728 -10.32 2.89 6.66
N ALA A 729 -9.97 1.78 6.00
CA ALA A 729 -10.46 0.46 6.36
C ALA A 729 -9.86 -0.07 7.68
N ILE A 730 -10.62 -0.89 8.39
CA ILE A 730 -10.18 -1.62 9.60
C ILE A 730 -9.05 -2.59 9.23
N ALA A 731 -9.23 -3.28 8.10
CA ALA A 731 -8.26 -4.15 7.46
C ALA A 731 -8.52 -4.16 5.95
N VAL A 732 -7.53 -4.61 5.18
CA VAL A 732 -7.57 -4.76 3.73
C VAL A 732 -7.26 -6.22 3.41
N PHE A 733 -8.22 -6.94 2.85
CA PHE A 733 -8.04 -8.26 2.26
C PHE A 733 -7.60 -8.10 0.82
N ASP A 734 -6.59 -8.85 0.40
CA ASP A 734 -6.14 -8.89 -0.98
C ASP A 734 -5.86 -10.34 -1.42
N TYR A 735 -6.25 -10.67 -2.66
CA TYR A 735 -6.14 -12.02 -3.20
C TYR A 735 -4.79 -12.30 -3.88
N SER A 736 -3.95 -11.28 -4.10
CA SER A 736 -2.69 -11.38 -4.85
C SER A 736 -1.47 -10.98 -4.01
N LEU A 737 -0.38 -11.74 -4.13
CA LEU A 737 0.89 -11.40 -3.48
C LEU A 737 1.58 -10.22 -4.17
N THR A 738 1.45 -10.11 -5.50
CA THR A 738 1.91 -8.99 -6.31
C THR A 738 1.16 -7.69 -5.94
N ASN A 739 -0.12 -7.78 -5.59
CA ASN A 739 -0.84 -6.64 -5.04
C ASN A 739 -0.35 -6.28 -3.62
N ILE A 740 -0.15 -7.25 -2.74
CA ILE A 740 0.33 -6.99 -1.37
C ILE A 740 1.71 -6.34 -1.36
N GLU A 741 2.64 -6.80 -2.20
CA GLU A 741 3.94 -6.14 -2.36
C GLU A 741 3.80 -4.69 -2.87
N TYR A 742 2.98 -4.48 -3.90
CA TYR A 742 2.69 -3.13 -4.41
C TYR A 742 2.08 -2.21 -3.34
N LEU A 743 1.09 -2.69 -2.57
CA LEU A 743 0.44 -1.94 -1.49
C LEU A 743 1.40 -1.59 -0.35
N LEU A 744 2.33 -2.48 0.00
CA LEU A 744 3.40 -2.22 0.97
C LEU A 744 4.36 -1.13 0.47
N GLN A 745 4.76 -1.19 -0.80
CA GLN A 745 5.63 -0.18 -1.43
C GLN A 745 4.95 1.21 -1.47
N HIS A 746 3.63 1.25 -1.67
CA HIS A 746 2.82 2.49 -1.68
C HIS A 746 2.33 2.89 -0.27
N GLY A 747 2.89 2.30 0.79
CA GLY A 747 2.76 2.80 2.16
C GLY A 747 1.56 2.27 2.97
N VAL A 748 0.78 1.32 2.46
CA VAL A 748 -0.29 0.71 3.24
C VAL A 748 0.31 -0.17 4.35
N PRO A 749 -0.02 0.05 5.64
CA PRO A 749 0.64 -0.67 6.74
C PRO A 749 0.40 -2.19 6.68
N TYR A 750 1.47 -2.98 6.82
CA TYR A 750 1.39 -4.46 6.81
C TYR A 750 0.43 -5.01 7.88
N GLN A 751 0.22 -4.25 8.97
CA GLN A 751 -0.72 -4.57 10.04
C GLN A 751 -2.19 -4.57 9.57
N LYS A 752 -2.53 -3.77 8.54
CA LYS A 752 -3.87 -3.69 7.93
C LYS A 752 -4.05 -4.66 6.77
N LEU A 753 -3.01 -4.90 5.96
CA LEU A 753 -3.04 -5.85 4.85
C LEU A 753 -3.16 -7.28 5.39
N PHE A 754 -4.01 -8.12 4.78
CA PHE A 754 -4.11 -9.57 5.00
C PHE A 754 -4.21 -10.28 3.65
N TYR A 755 -3.44 -11.35 3.47
CA TYR A 755 -3.60 -12.22 2.30
C TYR A 755 -4.87 -13.05 2.44
N MET A 756 -5.69 -13.03 1.39
CA MET A 756 -7.04 -13.59 1.36
C MET A 756 -7.33 -14.22 -0.02
N PRO A 757 -6.66 -15.32 -0.37
CA PRO A 757 -6.80 -15.95 -1.68
C PRO A 757 -8.25 -16.40 -1.90
N VAL A 758 -8.85 -15.96 -3.00
CA VAL A 758 -10.13 -16.52 -3.46
C VAL A 758 -9.89 -17.98 -3.82
N SER A 759 -10.64 -18.91 -3.22
CA SER A 759 -10.53 -20.36 -3.45
C SER A 759 -11.91 -21.02 -3.57
N SER A 760 -11.96 -22.34 -3.79
CA SER A 760 -13.15 -23.11 -4.15
C SER A 760 -14.30 -23.06 -3.13
N TYR A 761 -15.52 -23.24 -3.63
CA TYR A 761 -16.74 -23.50 -2.87
C TYR A 761 -17.21 -24.93 -3.16
N HIS A 762 -16.94 -25.88 -2.26
CA HIS A 762 -17.49 -27.24 -2.38
C HIS A 762 -19.04 -27.23 -2.43
N ASN A 763 -19.62 -27.88 -3.44
CA ASN A 763 -21.06 -27.96 -3.74
C ASN A 763 -21.76 -26.60 -3.99
N TYR A 764 -21.09 -25.65 -4.65
CA TYR A 764 -21.65 -24.30 -4.89
C TYR A 764 -23.00 -24.28 -5.61
N ALA A 765 -23.18 -25.11 -6.64
CA ALA A 765 -24.46 -25.21 -7.36
C ALA A 765 -25.63 -25.70 -6.48
N GLU A 766 -25.34 -26.56 -5.50
CA GLU A 766 -26.32 -27.02 -4.53
C GLU A 766 -26.68 -25.89 -3.56
N HIS A 767 -25.68 -25.20 -3.02
CA HIS A 767 -25.86 -24.03 -2.14
C HIS A 767 -26.69 -22.93 -2.81
N LEU A 768 -26.37 -22.55 -4.06
CA LEU A 768 -27.15 -21.57 -4.83
C LEU A 768 -28.61 -22.02 -5.00
N SER A 769 -28.83 -23.30 -5.31
CA SER A 769 -30.19 -23.86 -5.42
C SER A 769 -30.95 -23.79 -4.10
N GLN A 770 -30.27 -24.02 -2.97
CA GLN A 770 -30.85 -23.90 -1.62
C GLN A 770 -31.14 -22.45 -1.20
N THR A 771 -30.34 -21.47 -1.67
CA THR A 771 -30.59 -20.03 -1.44
C THR A 771 -31.57 -19.41 -2.43
N GLY A 772 -32.11 -20.20 -3.37
CA GLY A 772 -33.24 -19.82 -4.23
C GLY A 772 -32.91 -19.53 -5.69
N TYR A 773 -31.67 -19.78 -6.15
CA TYR A 773 -31.31 -19.63 -7.56
C TYR A 773 -32.00 -20.71 -8.39
N ASN A 774 -32.76 -20.31 -9.41
CA ASN A 774 -33.31 -21.26 -10.37
C ASN A 774 -32.28 -21.63 -11.45
N LEU A 775 -31.46 -22.65 -11.14
CA LEU A 775 -30.44 -23.20 -12.05
C LEU A 775 -30.99 -24.20 -13.09
N GLN A 776 -32.32 -24.35 -13.21
CA GLN A 776 -32.90 -25.21 -14.23
C GLN A 776 -32.69 -24.63 -15.65
N PRO A 777 -32.46 -25.48 -16.68
CA PRO A 777 -32.43 -25.01 -18.07
C PRO A 777 -33.74 -24.33 -18.45
N ILE A 778 -33.66 -23.22 -19.19
CA ILE A 778 -34.85 -22.67 -19.83
C ILE A 778 -35.23 -23.62 -20.98
N LYS A 779 -36.54 -23.77 -21.19
CA LYS A 779 -37.06 -24.65 -22.23
C LYS A 779 -36.48 -24.26 -23.59
N ASP A 780 -36.07 -25.27 -24.36
CA ASP A 780 -35.50 -25.13 -25.71
C ASP A 780 -34.10 -24.47 -25.77
N GLU A 781 -33.40 -24.29 -24.63
CA GLU A 781 -31.97 -23.92 -24.59
C GLU A 781 -31.05 -25.03 -25.14
N THR A 782 -30.08 -24.67 -26.00
CA THR A 782 -29.07 -25.59 -26.54
C THR A 782 -27.89 -25.82 -25.58
N PRO A 783 -27.20 -26.98 -25.65
CA PRO A 783 -25.89 -27.17 -25.02
C PRO A 783 -24.84 -26.22 -25.61
N ILE A 784 -23.84 -25.85 -24.82
CA ILE A 784 -22.70 -25.02 -25.23
C ILE A 784 -21.44 -25.87 -25.21
N ASP A 785 -20.64 -25.87 -26.29
CA ASP A 785 -19.37 -26.60 -26.32
C ASP A 785 -18.25 -25.82 -25.63
N VAL A 786 -18.03 -24.57 -26.03
CA VAL A 786 -17.05 -23.66 -25.43
C VAL A 786 -17.76 -22.38 -25.00
N LEU A 787 -17.54 -21.92 -23.77
CA LEU A 787 -18.04 -20.62 -23.29
C LEU A 787 -16.88 -19.68 -22.94
N PHE A 788 -16.89 -18.48 -23.52
CA PHE A 788 -16.16 -17.33 -22.99
C PHE A 788 -17.15 -16.41 -22.25
N TYR A 789 -16.76 -15.87 -21.09
CA TYR A 789 -17.56 -14.86 -20.41
C TYR A 789 -16.73 -13.72 -19.80
N GLY A 790 -17.22 -12.50 -19.99
CA GLY A 790 -16.52 -11.25 -19.66
C GLY A 790 -16.54 -10.27 -20.84
N ASP A 791 -15.89 -9.13 -20.68
CA ASP A 791 -15.77 -8.11 -21.75
C ASP A 791 -14.96 -8.67 -22.94
N PRO A 792 -15.55 -8.79 -24.15
CA PRO A 792 -14.87 -9.28 -25.35
C PRO A 792 -14.20 -8.17 -26.17
N ASN A 793 -14.34 -6.89 -25.78
CA ASN A 793 -14.13 -5.77 -26.71
C ASN A 793 -12.66 -5.36 -26.95
N CYS A 794 -11.68 -5.90 -26.21
CA CYS A 794 -10.28 -5.66 -26.54
C CYS A 794 -9.83 -6.51 -27.75
N GLU A 795 -9.00 -5.92 -28.62
CA GLU A 795 -8.50 -6.54 -29.86
C GLU A 795 -7.89 -7.94 -29.62
N ARG A 796 -7.16 -8.12 -28.51
CA ARG A 796 -6.63 -9.42 -28.08
C ARG A 796 -7.72 -10.48 -27.97
N ARG A 797 -8.78 -10.20 -27.20
CA ARG A 797 -9.90 -11.13 -26.99
C ARG A 797 -10.68 -11.34 -28.29
N GLN A 798 -10.88 -10.30 -29.10
CA GLN A 798 -11.53 -10.44 -30.41
C GLN A 798 -10.75 -11.38 -31.34
N ASN A 799 -9.42 -11.28 -31.40
CA ASN A 799 -8.56 -12.16 -32.19
C ASN A 799 -8.68 -13.64 -31.73
N TYR A 800 -8.52 -13.90 -30.43
CA TYR A 800 -8.71 -15.23 -29.84
C TYR A 800 -10.09 -15.81 -30.17
N LEU A 801 -11.16 -15.05 -29.87
CA LEU A 801 -12.53 -15.52 -30.02
C LEU A 801 -12.90 -15.74 -31.50
N SER A 802 -12.40 -14.91 -32.41
CA SER A 802 -12.55 -15.11 -33.86
C SER A 802 -11.89 -16.42 -34.32
N GLN A 803 -10.63 -16.65 -33.95
CA GLN A 803 -9.90 -17.85 -34.36
C GLN A 803 -10.43 -19.14 -33.72
N LEU A 804 -10.92 -19.08 -32.48
CA LEU A 804 -11.55 -20.22 -31.82
C LEU A 804 -12.94 -20.51 -32.39
N SER A 805 -13.73 -19.49 -32.75
CA SER A 805 -15.06 -19.65 -33.37
C SER A 805 -15.01 -20.25 -34.78
N GLN A 806 -13.87 -20.16 -35.47
CA GLN A 806 -13.63 -20.86 -36.74
C GLN A 806 -13.40 -22.38 -36.56
N ARG A 807 -13.10 -22.83 -35.33
CA ARG A 807 -12.69 -24.20 -34.99
C ARG A 807 -13.73 -24.93 -34.12
N PHE A 808 -14.45 -24.20 -33.28
CA PHE A 808 -15.37 -24.71 -32.26
C PHE A 808 -16.65 -23.88 -32.18
N ASN A 809 -17.71 -24.48 -31.64
CA ASN A 809 -18.94 -23.79 -31.28
C ASN A 809 -18.73 -22.98 -29.98
N VAL A 810 -18.22 -21.74 -30.14
CA VAL A 810 -17.94 -20.80 -29.05
C VAL A 810 -19.16 -19.92 -28.78
N HIS A 811 -19.67 -19.94 -27.55
CA HIS A 811 -20.61 -18.96 -27.04
C HIS A 811 -19.84 -17.82 -26.35
N ILE A 812 -20.22 -16.58 -26.62
CA ILE A 812 -19.59 -15.37 -26.08
C ILE A 812 -20.64 -14.64 -25.24
N ALA A 813 -20.41 -14.52 -23.93
CA ALA A 813 -21.33 -13.88 -22.99
C ALA A 813 -20.70 -12.62 -22.36
N SER A 814 -21.25 -11.45 -22.64
CA SER A 814 -20.90 -10.19 -21.99
C SER A 814 -22.02 -9.74 -21.05
N GLU A 815 -21.67 -9.00 -20.00
CA GLU A 815 -22.59 -8.39 -19.01
C GLU A 815 -23.56 -9.36 -18.28
N VAL A 816 -23.32 -10.68 -18.36
CA VAL A 816 -24.11 -11.69 -17.63
C VAL A 816 -23.51 -11.93 -16.25
N PHE A 817 -24.34 -11.87 -15.20
CA PHE A 817 -23.93 -12.02 -13.79
C PHE A 817 -24.91 -12.88 -13.00
N GLY A 818 -24.48 -13.42 -11.85
CA GLY A 818 -25.33 -14.20 -10.94
C GLY A 818 -25.95 -15.44 -11.62
N GLN A 819 -27.24 -15.67 -11.37
CA GLN A 819 -27.94 -16.90 -11.77
C GLN A 819 -27.85 -17.22 -13.27
N ASP A 820 -27.95 -16.22 -14.16
CA ASP A 820 -27.85 -16.44 -15.60
C ASP A 820 -26.44 -16.84 -16.03
N LEU A 821 -25.40 -16.26 -15.40
CA LEU A 821 -24.02 -16.67 -15.60
C LEU A 821 -23.79 -18.10 -15.10
N THR A 822 -24.31 -18.44 -13.91
CA THR A 822 -24.26 -19.81 -13.37
C THR A 822 -24.89 -20.81 -14.33
N ARG A 823 -26.08 -20.50 -14.90
CA ARG A 823 -26.76 -21.36 -15.89
C ARG A 823 -25.93 -21.55 -17.16
N LEU A 824 -25.25 -20.50 -17.65
CA LEU A 824 -24.36 -20.60 -18.81
C LEU A 824 -23.14 -21.49 -18.51
N VAL A 825 -22.46 -21.28 -17.38
CA VAL A 825 -21.26 -22.06 -16.99
C VAL A 825 -21.59 -23.54 -16.77
N GLN A 826 -22.78 -23.86 -16.26
CA GLN A 826 -23.24 -25.25 -16.11
C GLN A 826 -23.73 -25.90 -17.43
N ARG A 827 -24.12 -25.10 -18.43
CA ARG A 827 -24.50 -25.58 -19.78
C ARG A 827 -23.31 -25.74 -20.74
N ALA A 828 -22.16 -25.17 -20.40
CA ALA A 828 -20.92 -25.30 -21.15
C ALA A 828 -20.21 -26.63 -20.84
N LYS A 829 -19.66 -27.30 -21.86
CA LYS A 829 -18.71 -28.40 -21.64
C LYS A 829 -17.40 -27.89 -21.06
N LEU A 830 -16.88 -26.77 -21.58
CA LEU A 830 -15.71 -26.11 -21.01
C LEU A 830 -15.80 -24.58 -21.10
N ILE A 831 -15.11 -23.91 -20.18
CA ILE A 831 -14.85 -22.47 -20.21
C ILE A 831 -13.50 -22.22 -20.89
N VAL A 832 -13.41 -21.16 -21.70
CA VAL A 832 -12.13 -20.61 -22.15
C VAL A 832 -11.86 -19.28 -21.44
N ASN A 833 -10.72 -19.20 -20.76
CA ASN A 833 -10.26 -18.01 -20.05
C ASN A 833 -9.13 -17.34 -20.84
N ILE A 834 -9.37 -16.10 -21.28
CA ILE A 834 -8.47 -15.28 -22.09
C ILE A 834 -8.28 -13.96 -21.36
N HIS A 835 -7.05 -13.52 -21.15
CA HIS A 835 -6.78 -12.31 -20.38
C HIS A 835 -7.13 -11.04 -21.16
N TYR A 836 -7.46 -9.95 -20.44
CA TYR A 836 -7.72 -8.66 -21.07
C TYR A 836 -6.42 -7.96 -21.51
N TYR A 837 -5.37 -8.10 -20.69
CA TYR A 837 -3.99 -7.62 -20.92
C TYR A 837 -3.06 -8.82 -21.09
N GLU A 838 -1.90 -8.62 -21.72
CA GLU A 838 -0.90 -9.68 -21.95
C GLU A 838 -0.25 -10.17 -20.64
N ASP A 839 0.24 -9.24 -19.80
CA ASP A 839 0.91 -9.55 -18.53
C ASP A 839 -0.03 -9.67 -17.31
N ALA A 840 -1.32 -9.91 -17.52
CA ALA A 840 -2.33 -9.86 -16.44
C ALA A 840 -2.05 -10.85 -15.28
N LEU A 841 -2.54 -10.51 -14.08
CA LEU A 841 -2.66 -11.48 -12.99
C LEU A 841 -3.73 -12.51 -13.31
N LEU A 842 -3.58 -13.73 -12.81
CA LEU A 842 -4.53 -14.80 -13.00
C LEU A 842 -5.93 -14.36 -12.52
N GLU A 843 -6.95 -14.58 -13.35
CA GLU A 843 -8.34 -14.17 -13.07
C GLU A 843 -9.01 -15.18 -12.12
N THR A 844 -8.35 -15.47 -10.99
CA THR A 844 -8.66 -16.52 -10.00
C THR A 844 -10.13 -16.52 -9.58
N THR A 845 -10.75 -15.36 -9.39
CA THR A 845 -12.19 -15.24 -9.09
C THR A 845 -13.07 -15.94 -10.14
N ARG A 846 -12.79 -15.76 -11.44
CA ARG A 846 -13.50 -16.45 -12.53
C ARG A 846 -13.23 -17.95 -12.50
N LEU A 847 -11.97 -18.32 -12.30
CA LEU A 847 -11.51 -19.70 -12.33
C LEU A 847 -12.09 -20.53 -11.17
N TYR A 848 -12.00 -20.04 -9.93
CA TYR A 848 -12.54 -20.74 -8.76
C TYR A 848 -14.07 -20.78 -8.74
N GLU A 849 -14.78 -19.76 -9.25
CA GLU A 849 -16.23 -19.86 -9.48
C GLU A 849 -16.55 -21.01 -10.44
N THR A 850 -15.85 -21.08 -11.57
CA THR A 850 -16.03 -22.10 -12.60
C THR A 850 -15.70 -23.51 -12.10
N LEU A 851 -14.58 -23.68 -11.38
CA LEU A 851 -14.19 -24.94 -10.73
C LEU A 851 -15.25 -25.40 -9.72
N SER A 852 -15.82 -24.46 -8.95
CA SER A 852 -16.86 -24.74 -7.95
C SER A 852 -18.21 -25.14 -8.55
N LEU A 853 -18.45 -24.82 -9.83
CA LEU A 853 -19.57 -25.33 -10.63
C LEU A 853 -19.22 -26.64 -11.36
N GLY A 854 -17.96 -27.08 -11.28
CA GLY A 854 -17.45 -28.33 -11.84
C GLY A 854 -17.16 -28.30 -13.34
N THR A 855 -17.11 -27.12 -13.97
CA THR A 855 -16.91 -27.03 -15.43
C THR A 855 -15.41 -26.98 -15.77
N PRO A 856 -14.89 -27.86 -16.65
CA PRO A 856 -13.51 -27.80 -17.14
C PRO A 856 -13.11 -26.45 -17.73
N ILE A 857 -11.82 -26.09 -17.58
CA ILE A 857 -11.30 -24.79 -18.01
C ILE A 857 -10.05 -24.98 -18.87
N VAL A 858 -9.99 -24.28 -20.00
CA VAL A 858 -8.74 -23.98 -20.72
C VAL A 858 -8.43 -22.49 -20.48
N SER A 859 -7.20 -22.17 -20.09
CA SER A 859 -6.79 -20.80 -19.76
C SER A 859 -5.48 -20.42 -20.43
N GLU A 860 -5.27 -19.13 -20.72
CA GLU A 860 -3.91 -18.60 -20.79
C GLU A 860 -3.21 -18.75 -19.42
N THR A 861 -1.88 -18.86 -19.43
CA THR A 861 -1.03 -18.58 -18.26
C THR A 861 -1.04 -17.09 -17.91
N SER A 862 -0.61 -16.74 -16.69
CA SER A 862 -0.51 -15.36 -16.20
C SER A 862 0.92 -15.00 -15.78
N SER A 863 1.20 -13.73 -15.49
CA SER A 863 2.49 -13.28 -14.94
C SER A 863 2.77 -13.84 -13.53
N ASP A 864 1.73 -14.06 -12.73
CA ASP A 864 1.78 -14.62 -11.38
C ASP A 864 1.57 -16.14 -11.33
N ILE A 865 1.61 -16.87 -12.47
CA ILE A 865 1.26 -18.30 -12.55
C ILE A 865 2.02 -19.19 -11.56
N HIS A 866 3.23 -18.81 -11.18
CA HIS A 866 4.09 -19.46 -10.20
C HIS A 866 3.60 -19.35 -8.73
N HIS A 867 2.49 -18.64 -8.48
CA HIS A 867 1.75 -18.69 -7.22
C HIS A 867 0.57 -19.68 -7.24
N HIS A 868 0.26 -20.26 -8.41
CA HIS A 868 -0.95 -21.06 -8.67
C HIS A 868 -0.67 -22.48 -9.16
N ASP A 869 0.50 -23.05 -8.81
CA ASP A 869 0.92 -24.42 -9.18
C ASP A 869 -0.13 -25.49 -8.84
N ASN A 870 -0.94 -25.26 -7.80
CA ASN A 870 -2.05 -26.13 -7.40
C ASN A 870 -3.14 -26.26 -8.48
N LEU A 871 -3.29 -25.28 -9.36
CA LEU A 871 -4.30 -25.27 -10.44
C LEU A 871 -3.87 -26.06 -11.68
N VAL A 872 -2.59 -26.38 -11.86
CA VAL A 872 -2.05 -27.03 -13.08
C VAL A 872 -2.70 -28.40 -13.36
N ASN A 873 -3.14 -29.11 -12.32
CA ASN A 873 -3.84 -30.39 -12.45
C ASN A 873 -5.35 -30.25 -12.76
N VAL A 874 -5.96 -29.07 -12.56
CA VAL A 874 -7.42 -28.85 -12.72
C VAL A 874 -7.78 -27.86 -13.82
N ILE A 875 -6.84 -27.04 -14.30
CA ILE A 875 -6.97 -26.15 -15.45
C ILE A 875 -6.02 -26.59 -16.57
N ASP A 876 -6.44 -26.49 -17.83
CA ASP A 876 -5.59 -26.73 -19.00
C ASP A 876 -4.94 -25.41 -19.46
N PHE A 877 -3.76 -25.08 -18.90
CA PHE A 877 -3.04 -23.86 -19.23
C PHE A 877 -2.34 -23.92 -20.60
N ALA A 878 -2.51 -22.89 -21.43
CA ALA A 878 -1.78 -22.63 -22.68
C ALA A 878 -0.89 -21.38 -22.52
N PRO A 879 0.23 -21.26 -23.26
CA PRO A 879 1.07 -20.06 -23.23
C PRO A 879 0.30 -18.79 -23.64
N VAL A 880 0.70 -17.65 -23.07
CA VAL A 880 0.21 -16.33 -23.48
C VAL A 880 0.48 -16.12 -24.97
N GLY A 881 -0.55 -15.73 -25.74
CA GLY A 881 -0.48 -15.53 -27.19
C GLY A 881 -0.66 -16.80 -28.05
N ASP A 882 -0.56 -18.01 -27.47
CA ASP A 882 -0.62 -19.27 -28.22
C ASP A 882 -2.06 -19.80 -28.38
N ILE A 883 -2.74 -19.24 -29.37
CA ILE A 883 -4.10 -19.62 -29.78
C ILE A 883 -4.15 -21.09 -30.28
N ASP A 884 -3.08 -21.60 -30.88
CA ASP A 884 -3.04 -22.97 -31.41
C ASP A 884 -2.92 -24.02 -30.28
N ALA A 885 -2.04 -23.80 -29.30
CA ALA A 885 -1.96 -24.66 -28.11
C ALA A 885 -3.24 -24.60 -27.26
N MET A 886 -3.89 -23.43 -27.17
CA MET A 886 -5.22 -23.30 -26.58
C MET A 886 -6.26 -24.11 -27.35
N ALA A 887 -6.27 -24.03 -28.68
CA ALA A 887 -7.19 -24.78 -29.53
C ALA A 887 -6.99 -26.31 -29.40
N ASP A 888 -5.76 -26.81 -29.34
CA ASP A 888 -5.52 -28.26 -29.16
C ASP A 888 -5.96 -28.76 -27.77
N LYS A 889 -5.88 -27.93 -26.72
CA LYS A 889 -6.44 -28.23 -25.38
C LYS A 889 -7.96 -28.28 -25.38
N ILE A 890 -8.61 -27.29 -26.00
CA ILE A 890 -10.07 -27.26 -26.20
C ILE A 890 -10.52 -28.50 -26.97
N LYS A 891 -9.87 -28.80 -28.11
CA LYS A 891 -10.14 -29.97 -28.94
C LYS A 891 -10.02 -31.27 -28.17
N ARG A 892 -8.96 -31.44 -27.36
CA ARG A 892 -8.75 -32.64 -26.52
C ARG A 892 -9.90 -32.85 -25.54
N LEU A 893 -10.31 -31.79 -24.82
CA LEU A 893 -11.44 -31.86 -23.89
C LEU A 893 -12.79 -32.13 -24.58
N LEU A 894 -12.95 -31.72 -25.84
CA LEU A 894 -14.15 -31.97 -26.64
C LEU A 894 -14.17 -33.32 -27.38
N SER A 895 -13.03 -34.02 -27.50
CA SER A 895 -12.92 -35.27 -28.28
C SER A 895 -12.50 -36.52 -27.49
N ASP A 896 -12.00 -36.39 -26.26
CA ASP A 896 -11.61 -37.50 -25.39
C ASP A 896 -12.50 -37.54 -24.13
N ASP A 897 -13.60 -38.30 -24.21
CA ASP A 897 -14.55 -38.48 -23.10
C ASP A 897 -13.89 -39.01 -21.81
N ASN A 898 -12.78 -39.77 -21.91
CA ASN A 898 -12.06 -40.28 -20.74
C ASN A 898 -11.26 -39.16 -20.07
N PHE A 899 -10.60 -38.32 -20.86
CA PHE A 899 -9.90 -37.14 -20.35
C PHE A 899 -10.87 -36.11 -19.78
N TYR A 900 -12.01 -35.88 -20.44
CA TYR A 900 -13.08 -35.01 -19.94
C TYR A 900 -13.65 -35.52 -18.60
N THR A 901 -13.98 -36.81 -18.52
CA THR A 901 -14.52 -37.43 -17.30
C THR A 901 -13.50 -37.43 -16.16
N ARG A 902 -12.22 -37.65 -16.46
CA ARG A 902 -11.14 -37.53 -15.46
C ARG A 902 -11.01 -36.08 -14.98
N ARG A 903 -10.92 -35.10 -15.88
CA ARG A 903 -10.84 -33.67 -15.53
C ARG A 903 -12.01 -33.23 -14.65
N ARG A 904 -13.23 -33.69 -14.93
CA ARG A 904 -14.42 -33.46 -14.08
C ARG A 904 -14.25 -34.04 -12.67
N GLN A 905 -13.65 -35.22 -12.53
CA GLN A 905 -13.37 -35.84 -11.24
C GLN A 905 -12.24 -35.10 -10.49
N ASP A 906 -11.15 -34.75 -11.18
CA ASP A 906 -10.00 -34.03 -10.60
C ASP A 906 -10.46 -32.67 -10.02
N ILE A 907 -11.33 -31.94 -10.74
CA ILE A 907 -11.94 -30.68 -10.27
C ILE A 907 -12.82 -30.92 -9.03
N ALA A 908 -13.65 -31.98 -9.03
CA ALA A 908 -14.54 -32.28 -7.91
C ALA A 908 -13.77 -32.72 -6.64
N ASP A 909 -12.66 -33.44 -6.80
CA ASP A 909 -11.77 -33.81 -5.69
C ASP A 909 -10.98 -32.60 -5.19
N PHE A 910 -10.46 -31.75 -6.09
CA PHE A 910 -9.79 -30.49 -5.74
C PHE A 910 -10.69 -29.55 -4.95
N SER A 911 -11.88 -29.20 -5.46
CA SER A 911 -12.81 -28.29 -4.80
C SER A 911 -13.50 -28.90 -3.56
N ARG A 912 -13.24 -30.17 -3.21
CA ARG A 912 -13.57 -30.78 -1.91
C ARG A 912 -12.42 -30.70 -0.90
N LEU A 913 -11.18 -30.69 -1.37
CA LEU A 913 -9.96 -30.67 -0.53
C LEU A 913 -9.40 -29.26 -0.31
N ASP A 914 -9.76 -28.30 -1.17
CA ASP A 914 -9.40 -26.89 -1.05
C ASP A 914 -10.01 -26.24 0.21
N THR A 915 -9.11 -25.83 1.11
CA THR A 915 -9.42 -25.11 2.36
C THR A 915 -8.71 -23.75 2.42
N GLN A 916 -8.14 -23.26 1.31
CA GLN A 916 -7.19 -22.14 1.32
C GLN A 916 -7.83 -20.85 1.84
N PHE A 917 -8.98 -20.45 1.27
CA PHE A 917 -9.74 -19.27 1.74
C PHE A 917 -10.09 -19.40 3.22
N ASP A 918 -10.61 -20.56 3.64
CA ASP A 918 -11.04 -20.79 5.02
C ASP A 918 -9.88 -20.67 6.03
N ALA A 919 -8.68 -21.12 5.67
CA ALA A 919 -7.50 -21.00 6.50
C ALA A 919 -7.07 -19.53 6.71
N TYR A 920 -6.94 -18.77 5.63
CA TYR A 920 -6.55 -17.35 5.70
C TYR A 920 -7.65 -16.47 6.33
N PHE A 921 -8.92 -16.76 6.07
CA PHE A 921 -10.05 -16.06 6.68
C PHE A 921 -10.12 -16.31 8.19
N LYS A 922 -10.00 -17.58 8.64
CA LYS A 922 -9.95 -17.91 10.08
C LYS A 922 -8.68 -17.34 10.74
N ARG A 923 -7.57 -17.19 10.01
CA ARG A 923 -6.37 -16.48 10.48
C ARG A 923 -6.64 -14.99 10.75
N TYR A 924 -7.41 -14.31 9.89
CA TYR A 924 -7.85 -12.93 10.15
C TYR A 924 -8.79 -12.85 11.36
N LEU A 925 -9.76 -13.77 11.48
CA LEU A 925 -10.72 -13.77 12.58
C LEU A 925 -10.03 -13.97 13.94
N LEU A 926 -9.09 -14.93 14.04
CA LEU A 926 -8.25 -15.11 15.23
C LEU A 926 -7.40 -13.87 15.51
N ALA A 927 -6.86 -13.23 14.46
CA ALA A 927 -6.03 -12.04 14.63
C ALA A 927 -6.76 -10.83 15.25
N ASN A 928 -8.08 -10.89 15.31
CA ASN A 928 -8.99 -9.85 15.81
C ASN A 928 -9.85 -10.32 17.01
N ASP A 929 -9.53 -11.48 17.61
CA ASP A 929 -10.26 -12.11 18.73
C ASP A 929 -11.74 -12.46 18.41
N LEU A 930 -12.07 -12.75 17.14
CA LEU A 930 -13.41 -13.15 16.69
C LEU A 930 -13.65 -14.67 16.79
N ILE A 931 -12.56 -15.46 16.81
CA ILE A 931 -12.55 -16.88 17.18
C ILE A 931 -11.39 -17.13 18.15
N ASP A 932 -11.44 -18.23 18.92
CA ASP A 932 -10.32 -18.62 19.78
C ASP A 932 -9.26 -19.48 19.06
N PHE A 933 -8.11 -19.62 19.73
CA PHE A 933 -6.95 -20.37 19.23
C PHE A 933 -7.26 -21.85 18.92
N GLN A 934 -8.16 -22.50 19.66
CA GLN A 934 -8.50 -23.92 19.45
C GLN A 934 -9.45 -24.08 18.24
N VAL A 935 -10.39 -23.15 18.04
CA VAL A 935 -11.21 -23.10 16.82
C VAL A 935 -10.31 -22.98 15.58
N TYR A 936 -9.31 -22.09 15.63
CA TYR A 936 -8.33 -21.97 14.55
C TYR A 936 -7.48 -23.24 14.38
N LYS A 937 -6.80 -23.71 15.43
CA LYS A 937 -5.92 -24.90 15.40
C LYS A 937 -6.62 -26.13 14.82
N ASN A 938 -7.86 -26.38 15.23
CA ASN A 938 -8.63 -27.54 14.79
C ASN A 938 -9.18 -27.41 13.35
N SER A 939 -9.01 -26.26 12.70
CA SER A 939 -9.56 -25.97 11.37
C SER A 939 -8.50 -25.84 10.25
N VAL A 940 -7.21 -25.79 10.60
CA VAL A 940 -6.10 -25.60 9.64
C VAL A 940 -4.88 -26.43 10.07
N ASP A 941 -4.31 -27.19 9.15
CA ASP A 941 -3.02 -27.87 9.37
C ASP A 941 -1.99 -27.51 8.28
N PHE A 942 -1.17 -26.49 8.57
CA PHE A 942 -0.04 -26.08 7.74
C PHE A 942 1.23 -26.90 7.99
N ILE A 943 1.26 -27.81 8.98
CA ILE A 943 2.47 -28.55 9.35
C ILE A 943 2.55 -29.82 8.49
N PRO A 944 3.56 -30.01 7.61
CA PRO A 944 3.60 -31.16 6.71
C PRO A 944 3.56 -32.50 7.47
N HIS A 945 2.82 -33.47 6.94
CA HIS A 945 2.64 -34.81 7.53
C HIS A 945 3.79 -35.78 7.20
N ASN A 946 4.95 -35.24 6.79
CA ASN A 946 6.05 -36.00 6.22
C ASN A 946 6.69 -36.91 7.29
N GLY A 947 6.96 -38.18 6.94
CA GLY A 947 7.58 -39.17 7.82
C GLY A 947 9.08 -38.96 8.07
N VAL A 948 9.49 -37.72 8.36
CA VAL A 948 10.87 -37.34 8.68
C VAL A 948 11.09 -37.46 10.19
N ASP A 949 12.21 -38.05 10.58
CA ASP A 949 12.62 -38.29 11.97
C ASP A 949 12.70 -36.99 12.82
N ILE A 950 13.03 -35.86 12.20
CA ILE A 950 12.98 -34.52 12.81
C ILE A 950 12.39 -33.52 11.80
N PRO A 951 11.23 -32.89 12.07
CA PRO A 951 10.70 -31.80 11.26
C PRO A 951 11.60 -30.55 11.33
N LYS A 952 11.88 -29.94 10.18
CA LYS A 952 12.56 -28.63 10.05
C LYS A 952 11.55 -27.59 9.56
N LEU A 953 11.17 -26.62 10.41
CA LEU A 953 10.13 -25.62 10.14
C LEU A 953 10.71 -24.19 10.13
N CYS A 954 10.33 -23.36 9.16
CA CYS A 954 10.70 -21.94 9.12
C CYS A 954 9.45 -21.07 9.23
N LEU A 955 9.37 -20.25 10.27
CA LEU A 955 8.28 -19.32 10.51
C LEU A 955 8.44 -18.07 9.63
N SER A 956 7.43 -17.79 8.80
CA SER A 956 7.35 -16.61 7.95
C SER A 956 5.90 -16.09 7.87
N LEU A 957 5.71 -14.88 7.35
CA LEU A 957 4.40 -14.34 7.00
C LEU A 957 4.33 -14.06 5.50
N THR A 958 3.29 -14.57 4.84
CA THR A 958 3.02 -14.25 3.42
C THR A 958 2.87 -12.74 3.17
N GLU A 959 2.36 -11.97 4.14
CA GLU A 959 2.27 -10.51 4.08
C GLU A 959 3.61 -9.79 4.35
N THR A 960 4.73 -10.53 4.41
CA THR A 960 6.10 -9.99 4.34
C THR A 960 6.89 -10.66 3.22
N PRO A 961 6.50 -10.50 1.94
CA PRO A 961 7.06 -11.25 0.82
C PRO A 961 8.58 -11.09 0.68
N VAL A 962 9.11 -9.89 0.94
CA VAL A 962 10.56 -9.61 0.92
C VAL A 962 11.35 -10.48 1.93
N ARG A 963 10.82 -10.75 3.13
CA ARG A 963 11.48 -11.62 4.13
C ARG A 963 11.46 -13.07 3.65
N LYS A 964 10.29 -13.55 3.24
CA LYS A 964 10.04 -14.89 2.70
C LYS A 964 10.94 -15.20 1.49
N GLN A 965 11.11 -14.25 0.58
CA GLN A 965 11.98 -14.37 -0.59
C GLN A 965 13.48 -14.25 -0.25
N ALA A 966 13.85 -13.42 0.74
CA ALA A 966 15.23 -13.35 1.23
C ALA A 966 15.70 -14.66 1.89
N PHE A 967 14.77 -15.44 2.48
CA PHE A 967 15.03 -16.80 2.93
C PHE A 967 15.14 -17.78 1.76
N LEU A 968 14.17 -17.79 0.83
CA LEU A 968 14.13 -18.71 -0.31
C LEU A 968 15.25 -18.51 -1.34
N SER A 969 15.85 -17.31 -1.41
CA SER A 969 17.01 -17.03 -2.27
C SER A 969 18.33 -17.71 -1.83
N LYS A 970 18.33 -18.37 -0.67
CA LYS A 970 19.49 -19.06 -0.06
C LYS A 970 19.20 -20.56 0.06
N PRO A 971 20.22 -21.42 0.27
CA PRO A 971 20.00 -22.82 0.60
C PRO A 971 19.10 -22.92 1.84
N THR A 972 17.94 -23.57 1.71
CA THR A 972 16.96 -23.69 2.80
C THR A 972 17.30 -24.80 3.78
N HIS A 973 18.37 -25.57 3.56
CA HIS A 973 18.83 -26.69 4.39
C HIS A 973 17.70 -27.69 4.78
N GLY A 974 16.69 -27.85 3.91
CA GLY A 974 15.53 -28.72 4.14
C GLY A 974 14.47 -28.17 5.10
N PHE A 975 14.55 -26.90 5.52
CA PHE A 975 13.47 -26.23 6.25
C PHE A 975 12.25 -25.97 5.36
N GLN A 976 11.07 -26.25 5.90
CA GLN A 976 9.78 -26.05 5.25
C GLN A 976 9.14 -24.76 5.79
N LEU A 977 8.74 -23.84 4.92
CA LEU A 977 8.06 -22.60 5.33
C LEU A 977 6.66 -22.90 5.90
N ILE A 978 6.37 -22.30 7.05
CA ILE A 978 5.10 -22.40 7.77
C ILE A 978 4.50 -21.00 7.92
N GLU A 979 3.21 -20.88 7.57
CA GLU A 979 2.47 -19.63 7.70
C GLU A 979 2.24 -19.27 9.17
N GLY A 980 2.82 -18.14 9.58
CA GLY A 980 2.63 -17.59 10.91
C GLY A 980 1.19 -17.20 11.18
N VAL A 981 0.79 -17.38 12.44
CA VAL A 981 -0.49 -16.93 12.99
C VAL A 981 -0.39 -15.43 13.29
N ARG A 982 -1.42 -14.67 12.92
CA ARG A 982 -1.43 -13.21 13.06
C ARG A 982 -2.23 -12.76 14.27
N HIS A 983 -1.92 -11.56 14.76
CA HIS A 983 -2.70 -10.88 15.80
C HIS A 983 -2.45 -9.37 15.78
N ARG A 984 -3.48 -8.59 16.15
CA ARG A 984 -3.42 -7.12 16.33
C ARG A 984 -2.34 -6.64 17.31
N ILE A 985 -1.86 -7.52 18.19
CA ILE A 985 -0.65 -7.33 19.01
C ILE A 985 0.42 -8.30 18.50
N GLY A 986 1.44 -7.80 17.80
CA GLY A 986 2.39 -8.61 17.01
C GLY A 986 3.12 -9.72 17.79
N TRP A 987 3.56 -9.45 19.02
CA TRP A 987 4.24 -10.46 19.85
C TRP A 987 3.30 -11.61 20.30
N ILE A 988 2.00 -11.37 20.36
CA ILE A 988 1.00 -12.43 20.60
C ILE A 988 0.79 -13.26 19.33
N GLY A 989 0.89 -12.66 18.13
CA GLY A 989 0.88 -13.40 16.86
C GLY A 989 2.08 -14.35 16.73
N CYS A 990 3.29 -13.87 17.06
CA CYS A 990 4.48 -14.71 17.18
C CYS A 990 4.30 -15.83 18.22
N GLY A 991 3.84 -15.51 19.44
CA GLY A 991 3.55 -16.51 20.47
C GLY A 991 2.52 -17.56 20.02
N MET A 992 1.44 -17.14 19.37
CA MET A 992 0.45 -18.05 18.77
C MET A 992 1.01 -18.86 17.61
N SER A 993 1.99 -18.35 16.86
CA SER A 993 2.66 -19.09 15.78
C SER A 993 3.49 -20.25 16.34
N TYR A 994 4.32 -19.98 17.36
CA TYR A 994 5.07 -21.01 18.06
C TYR A 994 4.16 -22.00 18.79
N LYS A 995 3.12 -21.51 19.47
CA LYS A 995 2.10 -22.34 20.09
C LYS A 995 1.41 -23.23 19.06
N TYR A 996 1.01 -22.72 17.90
CA TYR A 996 0.38 -23.50 16.83
C TYR A 996 1.29 -24.62 16.33
N MET A 997 2.51 -24.30 15.90
CA MET A 997 3.48 -25.30 15.42
C MET A 997 3.73 -26.38 16.48
N LEU A 998 4.02 -25.98 17.71
CA LEU A 998 4.43 -26.92 18.77
C LEU A 998 3.23 -27.64 19.41
N SER A 999 2.01 -27.07 19.41
CA SER A 999 0.78 -27.81 19.73
C SER A 999 0.46 -28.91 18.71
N THR A 1000 0.65 -28.65 17.41
CA THR A 1000 0.41 -29.68 16.38
C THR A 1000 1.46 -30.79 16.42
N LEU A 1001 2.73 -30.45 16.69
CA LEU A 1001 3.81 -31.43 16.94
C LEU A 1001 3.62 -32.19 18.27
N ALA A 1002 3.05 -31.54 19.30
CA ALA A 1002 2.70 -32.20 20.56
C ALA A 1002 1.67 -33.31 20.34
N ASP A 1003 0.57 -33.02 19.64
CA ASP A 1003 -0.49 -33.99 19.29
C ASP A 1003 0.04 -35.17 18.49
N ARG A 1004 0.91 -34.89 17.51
CA ARG A 1004 1.56 -35.89 16.63
C ARG A 1004 2.62 -36.76 17.33
N LYS A 1005 2.89 -36.54 18.62
CA LYS A 1005 3.93 -37.23 19.41
C LYS A 1005 5.34 -37.10 18.82
N THR A 1006 5.65 -35.93 18.24
CA THR A 1006 7.02 -35.63 17.81
C THR A 1006 7.95 -35.51 19.02
N GLU A 1007 9.09 -36.20 18.97
CA GLU A 1007 10.11 -36.23 20.04
C GLU A 1007 11.15 -35.09 19.92
N MET A 1008 11.42 -34.64 18.69
CA MET A 1008 12.35 -33.54 18.42
C MET A 1008 11.92 -32.77 17.17
N ALA A 1009 12.00 -31.43 17.21
CA ALA A 1009 11.71 -30.58 16.07
C ALA A 1009 12.65 -29.37 16.02
N ILE A 1010 13.01 -28.92 14.82
CA ILE A 1010 13.87 -27.76 14.58
C ILE A 1010 13.00 -26.64 14.01
N ILE A 1011 13.01 -25.46 14.63
CA ILE A 1011 12.26 -24.29 14.14
C ILE A 1011 13.19 -23.08 14.04
N CYS A 1012 13.12 -22.36 12.93
CA CYS A 1012 13.76 -21.06 12.74
C CYS A 1012 12.77 -19.97 12.29
N GLU A 1013 13.21 -18.71 12.30
CA GLU A 1013 12.53 -17.56 11.70
C GLU A 1013 13.17 -17.22 10.34
N ASP A 1014 12.48 -16.49 9.47
CA ASP A 1014 12.94 -16.21 8.10
C ASP A 1014 14.10 -15.19 7.96
N ASP A 1015 14.63 -14.69 9.09
CA ASP A 1015 15.82 -13.84 9.19
C ASP A 1015 17.06 -14.55 9.77
N VAL A 1016 17.03 -15.88 9.92
CA VAL A 1016 18.20 -16.70 10.28
C VAL A 1016 19.30 -16.66 9.20
N LEU A 1017 20.57 -16.70 9.62
CA LEU A 1017 21.72 -16.90 8.72
C LEU A 1017 22.47 -18.20 9.04
N PHE A 1018 22.44 -19.14 8.11
CA PHE A 1018 23.16 -20.42 8.23
C PHE A 1018 24.64 -20.28 7.81
N PRO A 1019 25.61 -20.81 8.58
CA PRO A 1019 27.00 -20.87 8.15
C PRO A 1019 27.23 -21.93 7.06
N ALA A 1020 28.35 -21.84 6.33
CA ALA A 1020 28.65 -22.75 5.21
C ALA A 1020 28.80 -24.23 5.61
N ASP A 1021 29.07 -24.53 6.88
CA ASP A 1021 29.16 -25.86 7.47
C ASP A 1021 27.92 -26.25 8.31
N PHE A 1022 26.79 -25.57 8.12
CA PHE A 1022 25.57 -25.72 8.94
C PHE A 1022 25.07 -27.16 9.07
N ASP A 1023 24.88 -27.90 7.98
CA ASP A 1023 24.33 -29.26 8.05
C ASP A 1023 25.28 -30.22 8.79
N ILE A 1024 26.60 -30.07 8.63
CA ILE A 1024 27.61 -30.88 9.32
C ILE A 1024 27.60 -30.57 10.83
N ARG A 1025 27.43 -29.29 11.22
CA ARG A 1025 27.24 -28.93 12.62
C ARG A 1025 25.92 -29.46 13.16
N LEU A 1026 24.83 -29.34 12.39
CA LEU A 1026 23.50 -29.77 12.78
C LEU A 1026 23.45 -31.29 13.03
N GLU A 1027 24.08 -32.09 12.16
CA GLU A 1027 24.19 -33.55 12.34
C GLU A 1027 24.88 -33.90 13.66
N LYS A 1028 26.06 -33.31 13.94
CA LYS A 1028 26.77 -33.48 15.21
C LYS A 1028 25.94 -33.05 16.43
N ILE A 1029 25.30 -31.89 16.34
CA ILE A 1029 24.48 -31.33 17.42
C ILE A 1029 23.26 -32.23 17.69
N VAL A 1030 22.58 -32.69 16.64
CA VAL A 1030 21.43 -33.63 16.75
C VAL A 1030 21.88 -34.97 17.33
N GLY A 1031 23.03 -35.51 16.93
CA GLY A 1031 23.62 -36.71 17.54
C GLY A 1031 23.85 -36.52 19.05
N HIS A 1032 24.56 -35.45 19.43
CA HIS A 1032 24.80 -35.13 20.85
C HIS A 1032 23.49 -34.96 21.65
N LEU A 1033 22.49 -34.28 21.09
CA LEU A 1033 21.20 -34.04 21.75
C LEU A 1033 20.33 -35.32 21.87
N ARG A 1034 20.61 -36.36 21.08
CA ARG A 1034 19.98 -37.69 21.18
C ARG A 1034 20.66 -38.59 22.20
N GLU A 1035 21.98 -38.49 22.34
CA GLU A 1035 22.79 -39.38 23.19
C GLU A 1035 23.09 -38.82 24.58
N THR A 1036 22.84 -37.52 24.83
CA THR A 1036 23.17 -36.89 26.11
C THR A 1036 22.25 -37.36 27.25
N GLU A 1037 22.87 -37.67 28.39
CA GLU A 1037 22.21 -38.01 29.67
C GLU A 1037 21.38 -36.85 30.28
N TRP A 1038 21.48 -35.65 29.71
CA TRP A 1038 20.83 -34.44 30.22
C TRP A 1038 19.40 -34.32 29.72
N ASP A 1039 18.46 -34.23 30.65
CA ASP A 1039 17.05 -33.97 30.35
C ASP A 1039 16.84 -32.48 29.95
N TRP A 1040 16.98 -32.21 28.65
CA TRP A 1040 16.99 -30.88 28.03
C TRP A 1040 15.64 -30.48 27.42
N HIS A 1041 15.38 -29.17 27.33
CA HIS A 1041 14.13 -28.62 26.78
C HIS A 1041 14.31 -28.06 25.37
N VAL A 1042 15.35 -27.24 25.21
CA VAL A 1042 15.64 -26.50 23.98
C VAL A 1042 17.15 -26.39 23.76
N PHE A 1043 17.59 -26.57 22.52
CA PHE A 1043 18.90 -26.12 22.06
C PHE A 1043 18.71 -24.75 21.41
N ALA A 1044 19.43 -23.73 21.89
CA ALA A 1044 19.43 -22.39 21.32
C ALA A 1044 20.57 -22.25 20.32
N GLY A 1045 20.25 -22.10 19.03
CA GLY A 1045 21.24 -21.88 17.98
C GLY A 1045 21.91 -20.50 18.05
N ILE A 1046 21.25 -19.52 18.68
CA ILE A 1046 21.74 -18.17 18.95
C ILE A 1046 20.99 -17.59 20.16
N ILE A 1047 21.65 -16.82 21.03
CA ILE A 1047 21.00 -16.14 22.17
C ILE A 1047 21.08 -14.63 21.98
N ALA A 1048 19.92 -13.97 21.84
CA ALA A 1048 19.84 -12.53 21.60
C ALA A 1048 20.12 -11.70 22.86
N HIS A 1049 19.79 -12.21 24.05
CA HIS A 1049 20.12 -11.58 25.33
C HIS A 1049 20.35 -12.62 26.44
N LEU A 1050 21.60 -12.78 26.89
CA LEU A 1050 21.95 -13.60 28.04
C LEU A 1050 21.74 -12.80 29.35
N HIS A 1051 20.96 -13.35 30.29
CA HIS A 1051 20.70 -12.70 31.58
C HIS A 1051 21.90 -12.78 32.54
N GLU A 1052 22.12 -11.75 33.39
CA GLU A 1052 23.25 -11.74 34.34
C GLU A 1052 23.22 -12.95 35.30
N ASP A 1053 22.04 -13.31 35.84
CA ASP A 1053 21.82 -14.52 36.65
C ASP A 1053 22.08 -15.87 35.95
N THR A 1054 22.23 -15.92 34.61
CA THR A 1054 22.32 -17.21 33.90
C THR A 1054 23.49 -18.04 34.42
N SER A 1055 23.19 -19.27 34.83
CA SER A 1055 24.12 -20.19 35.46
C SER A 1055 24.53 -21.28 34.47
N ILE A 1056 25.84 -21.55 34.38
CA ILE A 1056 26.37 -22.70 33.65
C ILE A 1056 26.12 -23.95 34.51
N LEU A 1057 25.46 -24.94 33.93
CA LEU A 1057 25.14 -26.23 34.54
C LEU A 1057 26.23 -27.27 34.24
N ALA A 1058 26.68 -27.30 32.99
CA ALA A 1058 27.77 -28.14 32.51
C ALA A 1058 28.39 -27.54 31.23
N VAL A 1059 29.61 -27.98 30.91
CA VAL A 1059 30.27 -27.75 29.62
C VAL A 1059 30.84 -29.08 29.15
N LYS A 1060 30.60 -29.46 27.89
CA LYS A 1060 31.14 -30.67 27.26
C LYS A 1060 31.78 -30.30 25.92
N GLU A 1061 32.92 -30.90 25.60
CA GLU A 1061 33.66 -30.62 24.36
C GLU A 1061 33.75 -31.93 23.58
N ILE A 1062 33.04 -32.01 22.43
CA ILE A 1062 32.85 -33.25 21.65
C ILE A 1062 32.99 -32.89 20.16
N ASP A 1063 33.80 -33.65 19.43
CA ASP A 1063 34.08 -33.48 17.99
C ASP A 1063 34.43 -32.05 17.53
N GLY A 1064 35.10 -31.28 18.42
CA GLY A 1064 35.49 -29.89 18.20
C GLY A 1064 34.40 -28.85 18.48
N ILE A 1065 33.27 -29.25 19.06
CA ILE A 1065 32.16 -28.36 19.46
C ILE A 1065 32.11 -28.26 20.99
N GLU A 1066 32.14 -27.03 21.51
CA GLU A 1066 31.91 -26.75 22.94
C GLU A 1066 30.41 -26.56 23.19
N TYR A 1067 29.78 -27.58 23.78
CA TYR A 1067 28.39 -27.58 24.22
C TYR A 1067 28.28 -27.02 25.64
N VAL A 1068 27.45 -25.99 25.80
CA VAL A 1068 27.26 -25.27 27.06
C VAL A 1068 25.81 -25.45 27.53
N TYR A 1069 25.64 -25.99 28.73
CA TYR A 1069 24.33 -26.22 29.36
C TYR A 1069 24.03 -25.06 30.31
N ILE A 1070 22.89 -24.40 30.14
CA ILE A 1070 22.49 -23.20 30.91
C ILE A 1070 21.01 -23.26 31.34
N ASN A 1071 20.65 -22.45 32.33
CA ASN A 1071 19.30 -22.44 32.92
C ASN A 1071 18.37 -21.30 32.46
N ARG A 1072 18.79 -20.44 31.53
CA ARG A 1072 18.01 -19.33 30.96
C ARG A 1072 18.48 -18.99 29.55
N MET A 1073 17.56 -18.50 28.72
CA MET A 1073 17.84 -17.96 27.39
C MET A 1073 16.83 -16.86 27.01
N THR A 1074 17.11 -16.13 25.93
CA THR A 1074 16.14 -15.23 25.29
C THR A 1074 16.45 -15.19 23.79
N SER A 1075 15.74 -15.98 22.98
CA SER A 1075 15.84 -16.03 21.50
C SER A 1075 14.81 -17.00 20.90
N MET A 1076 14.33 -16.73 19.68
CA MET A 1076 13.46 -17.65 18.91
C MET A 1076 14.00 -17.99 17.50
N VAL A 1077 14.98 -17.21 17.00
CA VAL A 1077 15.53 -17.19 15.63
C VAL A 1077 15.85 -18.58 15.07
N MET A 1078 16.47 -19.45 15.86
CA MET A 1078 16.70 -20.86 15.52
C MET A 1078 16.88 -21.65 16.80
N ASN A 1079 15.99 -22.59 17.03
CA ASN A 1079 15.95 -23.45 18.21
C ASN A 1079 15.63 -24.90 17.79
N ILE A 1080 16.24 -25.87 18.45
CA ILE A 1080 15.78 -27.28 18.42
C ILE A 1080 15.02 -27.52 19.71
N TYR A 1081 13.84 -28.12 19.65
CA TYR A 1081 13.00 -28.43 20.82
C TYR A 1081 12.97 -29.94 21.04
N SER A 1082 13.17 -30.38 22.27
CA SER A 1082 12.85 -31.76 22.69
C SER A 1082 11.35 -31.90 22.93
N ARG A 1083 10.88 -33.13 23.16
CA ARG A 1083 9.51 -33.43 23.63
C ARG A 1083 9.04 -32.48 24.74
N ARG A 1084 9.90 -32.18 25.72
CA ARG A 1084 9.60 -31.26 26.82
C ARG A 1084 9.53 -29.80 26.38
N GLY A 1085 10.38 -29.37 25.44
CA GLY A 1085 10.30 -28.03 24.84
C GLY A 1085 9.01 -27.83 24.03
N ILE A 1086 8.63 -28.85 23.25
CA ILE A 1086 7.39 -28.90 22.47
C ILE A 1086 6.17 -28.79 23.42
N GLU A 1087 6.12 -29.63 24.45
CA GLU A 1087 5.01 -29.64 25.41
C GLU A 1087 4.96 -28.36 26.27
N LEU A 1088 6.10 -27.77 26.64
CA LEU A 1088 6.18 -26.49 27.35
C LEU A 1088 5.57 -25.36 26.53
N ILE A 1089 6.06 -25.13 25.30
CA ILE A 1089 5.60 -24.01 24.47
C ILE A 1089 4.12 -24.17 24.04
N SER A 1090 3.64 -25.41 23.87
CA SER A 1090 2.22 -25.67 23.56
C SER A 1090 1.25 -25.16 24.66
N GLN A 1091 1.73 -24.94 25.89
CA GLN A 1091 0.97 -24.48 27.05
C GLN A 1091 1.03 -22.95 27.27
N TRP A 1092 1.69 -22.20 26.39
CA TRP A 1092 1.73 -20.72 26.46
C TRP A 1092 0.31 -20.12 26.42
N ASP A 1093 0.04 -19.10 27.23
CA ASP A 1093 -1.30 -18.47 27.34
C ASP A 1093 -1.41 -17.23 26.44
N GLU A 1094 -2.17 -17.35 25.34
CA GLU A 1094 -2.41 -16.24 24.41
C GLU A 1094 -3.24 -15.08 25.00
N LYS A 1095 -3.99 -15.35 26.08
CA LYS A 1095 -4.92 -14.39 26.71
C LYS A 1095 -4.23 -13.49 27.72
N ASN A 1096 -3.00 -13.85 28.14
CA ASN A 1096 -2.18 -13.05 29.02
C ASN A 1096 -1.39 -11.98 28.25
N ILE A 1097 -1.99 -10.80 28.10
CA ILE A 1097 -1.42 -9.66 27.35
C ILE A 1097 -0.27 -8.90 28.06
N ASP A 1098 0.35 -9.45 29.11
CA ASP A 1098 1.48 -8.79 29.80
C ASP A 1098 2.84 -9.05 29.13
N SER A 1099 3.24 -8.14 28.24
CA SER A 1099 4.52 -8.20 27.52
C SER A 1099 5.77 -8.02 28.39
N GLN A 1100 5.66 -7.82 29.71
CA GLN A 1100 6.81 -7.91 30.61
C GLN A 1100 7.17 -9.35 30.99
N ASN A 1101 6.19 -10.26 30.94
CA ASN A 1101 6.32 -11.60 31.52
C ASN A 1101 5.87 -12.73 30.56
N ASN A 1102 5.09 -12.43 29.53
CA ASN A 1102 4.41 -13.42 28.69
C ASN A 1102 4.77 -13.37 27.20
N THR A 1103 5.75 -12.58 26.77
CA THR A 1103 6.32 -12.81 25.42
C THR A 1103 6.93 -14.22 25.37
N ILE A 1104 6.91 -14.87 24.21
CA ILE A 1104 7.18 -16.32 24.10
C ILE A 1104 8.58 -16.71 24.60
N ASP A 1105 9.56 -15.82 24.41
CA ASP A 1105 10.93 -15.88 24.92
C ASP A 1105 11.02 -15.74 26.46
N ARG A 1106 10.19 -14.88 27.07
CA ARG A 1106 10.14 -14.67 28.53
C ARG A 1106 9.35 -15.77 29.24
N TYR A 1107 8.30 -16.28 28.61
CA TYR A 1107 7.62 -17.49 29.08
C TYR A 1107 8.62 -18.65 29.16
N LEU A 1108 9.39 -18.89 28.07
CA LEU A 1108 10.44 -19.89 28.03
C LEU A 1108 11.54 -19.65 29.10
N GLU A 1109 12.06 -18.41 29.21
CA GLU A 1109 13.05 -18.04 30.25
C GLU A 1109 12.55 -18.27 31.69
N SER A 1110 11.24 -18.10 31.93
CA SER A 1110 10.62 -18.24 33.24
C SER A 1110 10.34 -19.70 33.66
N ALA A 1111 10.49 -20.67 32.75
CA ALA A 1111 10.07 -22.04 32.96
C ALA A 1111 10.83 -22.72 34.13
N PRO A 1112 10.13 -23.26 35.15
CA PRO A 1112 10.78 -23.90 36.30
C PRO A 1112 11.62 -25.11 35.89
N GLY A 1113 12.93 -25.05 36.15
CA GLY A 1113 13.86 -26.14 35.81
C GLY A 1113 14.21 -26.20 34.31
N LEU A 1114 14.11 -25.09 33.58
CA LEU A 1114 14.58 -24.98 32.20
C LEU A 1114 16.05 -25.45 32.07
N THR A 1115 16.28 -26.37 31.15
CA THR A 1115 17.62 -26.82 30.73
C THR A 1115 17.77 -26.47 29.24
N VAL A 1116 18.64 -25.52 28.94
CA VAL A 1116 19.00 -25.07 27.60
C VAL A 1116 20.38 -25.62 27.24
N VAL A 1117 20.55 -26.06 25.99
CA VAL A 1117 21.85 -26.37 25.40
C VAL A 1117 22.20 -25.28 24.38
N THR A 1118 23.45 -24.89 24.24
CA THR A 1118 23.91 -24.01 23.16
C THR A 1118 25.38 -24.31 22.84
N THR A 1119 25.94 -23.72 21.79
CA THR A 1119 27.37 -23.82 21.47
C THR A 1119 28.10 -22.51 21.77
N LEU A 1120 29.41 -22.59 21.98
CA LEU A 1120 30.30 -21.43 21.95
C LEU A 1120 31.37 -21.62 20.83
N PRO A 1121 31.44 -20.75 19.81
CA PRO A 1121 30.49 -19.68 19.47
C PRO A 1121 29.09 -20.21 19.10
N PHE A 1122 28.12 -19.32 18.96
CA PHE A 1122 26.76 -19.69 18.56
C PHE A 1122 26.71 -20.39 17.18
N MET A 1123 25.67 -21.20 16.97
CA MET A 1123 25.53 -22.08 15.80
C MET A 1123 25.15 -21.34 14.52
N VAL A 1124 24.31 -20.30 14.63
CA VAL A 1124 23.79 -19.53 13.49
C VAL A 1124 23.93 -18.02 13.72
N GLY A 1125 23.89 -17.27 12.62
CA GLY A 1125 23.80 -15.80 12.63
C GLY A 1125 22.38 -15.28 12.42
N TYR A 1126 22.27 -13.97 12.20
CA TYR A 1126 21.01 -13.22 12.10
C TYR A 1126 21.11 -12.10 11.05
N ALA A 1127 20.04 -11.83 10.29
CA ALA A 1127 20.01 -10.80 9.25
C ALA A 1127 19.81 -9.38 9.85
N GLU A 1128 20.91 -8.64 9.95
CA GLU A 1128 21.01 -7.32 10.62
C GLU A 1128 20.19 -6.20 9.92
N ASP A 1129 19.97 -6.38 8.62
CA ASP A 1129 19.47 -5.38 7.66
C ASP A 1129 17.94 -5.41 7.47
N GLN A 1130 17.25 -6.41 8.02
CA GLN A 1130 15.79 -6.50 7.98
C GLN A 1130 15.10 -5.64 9.08
N TYR A 1131 13.79 -5.43 8.91
CA TYR A 1131 12.91 -4.83 9.92
C TYR A 1131 12.25 -5.90 10.78
N SER A 1132 12.18 -5.66 12.10
CA SER A 1132 11.46 -6.50 13.05
C SER A 1132 9.95 -6.36 12.88
N THR A 1133 9.28 -7.45 12.49
CA THR A 1133 7.81 -7.55 12.46
C THR A 1133 7.20 -7.36 13.86
N LEU A 1134 7.86 -7.89 14.89
CA LEU A 1134 7.45 -7.81 16.30
C LEU A 1134 7.38 -6.37 16.85
N TRP A 1135 8.33 -5.51 16.47
CA TRP A 1135 8.59 -4.25 17.17
C TRP A 1135 8.65 -3.00 16.27
N GLY A 1136 8.65 -3.14 14.95
CA GLY A 1136 8.62 -2.01 14.01
C GLY A 1136 9.89 -1.15 14.01
N PHE A 1137 11.06 -1.77 14.13
CA PHE A 1137 12.37 -1.10 14.01
C PHE A 1137 13.39 -1.92 13.20
N VAL A 1138 14.42 -1.25 12.69
CA VAL A 1138 15.58 -1.89 12.01
C VAL A 1138 16.43 -2.64 13.04
N ASN A 1139 16.85 -3.86 12.71
CA ASN A 1139 17.39 -4.82 13.66
C ASN A 1139 18.78 -4.55 14.25
N THR A 1140 19.46 -3.46 13.89
CA THR A 1140 20.84 -3.14 14.30
C THR A 1140 21.11 -3.06 15.81
N GLN A 1141 20.07 -3.04 16.65
CA GLN A 1141 20.23 -3.18 18.11
C GLN A 1141 20.53 -4.62 18.56
N TYR A 1142 20.18 -5.64 17.78
CA TYR A 1142 20.38 -7.04 18.14
C TYR A 1142 21.85 -7.50 18.00
N THR A 1143 22.61 -6.99 17.03
CA THR A 1143 24.02 -7.37 16.81
C THR A 1143 24.87 -7.18 18.06
N ASP A 1144 24.81 -5.99 18.67
CA ASP A 1144 25.53 -5.71 19.92
C ASP A 1144 25.03 -6.61 21.06
N MET A 1145 23.73 -6.88 21.14
CA MET A 1145 23.17 -7.72 22.22
C MET A 1145 23.57 -9.20 22.09
N ILE A 1146 23.57 -9.75 20.87
CA ILE A 1146 24.06 -11.11 20.57
C ILE A 1146 25.56 -11.20 20.89
N ARG A 1147 26.37 -10.25 20.41
CA ARG A 1147 27.82 -10.24 20.64
C ARG A 1147 28.18 -10.12 22.12
N ASN A 1148 27.49 -9.27 22.87
CA ASN A 1148 27.67 -9.16 24.31
C ASN A 1148 27.18 -10.43 25.05
N SER A 1149 26.16 -11.11 24.53
CA SER A 1149 25.67 -12.40 25.06
C SER A 1149 26.69 -13.52 24.88
N GLU A 1150 27.34 -13.60 23.71
CA GLU A 1150 28.41 -14.58 23.43
C GLU A 1150 29.65 -14.31 24.30
N LEU A 1151 30.06 -13.04 24.42
CA LEU A 1151 31.17 -12.65 25.29
C LEU A 1151 30.90 -12.95 26.77
N MET A 1152 29.67 -12.69 27.27
CA MET A 1152 29.27 -13.05 28.62
C MET A 1152 29.19 -14.57 28.81
N LEU A 1153 28.75 -15.33 27.80
CA LEU A 1153 28.75 -16.80 27.85
C LEU A 1153 30.18 -17.32 27.98
N ALA A 1154 31.10 -16.82 27.15
CA ALA A 1154 32.52 -17.16 27.19
C ALA A 1154 33.17 -16.85 28.56
N GLU A 1155 32.87 -15.70 29.17
CA GLU A 1155 33.36 -15.37 30.50
C GLU A 1155 32.80 -16.33 31.56
N LYS A 1156 31.49 -16.61 31.54
CA LYS A 1156 30.84 -17.54 32.47
C LYS A 1156 31.37 -18.97 32.31
N VAL A 1157 31.58 -19.44 31.09
CA VAL A 1157 32.19 -20.75 30.78
C VAL A 1157 33.63 -20.82 31.29
N LYS A 1158 34.43 -19.77 31.09
CA LYS A 1158 35.81 -19.70 31.59
C LYS A 1158 35.86 -19.78 33.13
N VAL A 1159 34.96 -19.08 33.83
CA VAL A 1159 34.84 -19.17 35.30
C VAL A 1159 34.36 -20.55 35.74
N PHE A 1160 33.48 -21.20 34.98
CA PHE A 1160 33.02 -22.57 35.27
C PHE A 1160 34.13 -23.61 35.08
N LYS A 1161 34.83 -23.61 33.93
CA LYS A 1161 35.99 -24.48 33.65
C LYS A 1161 37.10 -24.31 34.70
N ALA A 1162 37.38 -23.07 35.15
CA ALA A 1162 38.35 -22.80 36.21
C ALA A 1162 37.95 -23.45 37.55
N ARG A 1163 36.69 -23.29 37.99
CA ARG A 1163 36.18 -23.92 39.23
C ARG A 1163 36.16 -25.44 39.15
N GLN A 1164 35.84 -26.03 37.99
CA GLN A 1164 35.94 -27.47 37.81
C GLN A 1164 37.38 -27.94 37.98
N ALA A 1165 38.37 -27.27 37.37
CA ALA A 1165 39.78 -27.61 37.53
C ALA A 1165 40.27 -27.50 38.99
N GLU A 1166 39.78 -26.49 39.75
CA GLU A 1166 40.03 -26.37 41.20
C GLU A 1166 39.39 -27.52 42.01
N THR A 1167 38.27 -28.09 41.54
CA THR A 1167 37.53 -29.17 42.22
C THR A 1167 38.00 -30.58 41.82
N THR A 1168 38.62 -30.74 40.65
CA THR A 1168 39.25 -32.00 40.21
C THR A 1168 40.75 -32.07 40.52
N GLY A 1169 41.34 -30.98 41.04
CA GLY A 1169 42.73 -30.90 41.48
C GLY A 1169 42.94 -31.19 42.97
N SER A 1170 41.92 -31.69 43.67
CA SER A 1170 41.90 -31.97 45.12
C SER A 1170 41.40 -33.38 45.43
#